data_AF-A0A7X6XJS5-F1
#
_entry.id   AF-A0A7X6XJS5-F1
#
_cell.length_a   1.000
_cell.length_b   1.000
_cell.length_c   1.000
_cell.angle_alpha   90.00
_cell.angle_beta   90.00
_cell.angle_gamma   90.00
#
_symmetry.space_group_name_H-M   'P 1'
#
loop_
_entity.id
_entity.type
_entity.pdbx_description
1 polymer ?
#
loop_
_entity_poly.entity_id
_entity_poly.type
_entity_poly.pdbx_seq_one_letter_code
_entity_poly.pdbx_strand_id
1 'polypeptide(L)'
;MRISLDKLHPPVREVADRLRDRYAGVPLVALGQTVLWDEPVKAALCIALEAVAPGGHDFVLGVNDHDYFSKTAAPLSPAEPFAILEHNDGSTRDLWVATGEISMLFGSETIPTRDLLSEYGVAMEKVAAGCPEGREACIDRATTAWGWRGIAQTGNRRQIAHEIRLADVLPYLTELVRWGFCESVGLLEGKAACDQAVGFLDEVTRWLHQYHREHPQALLSDAYRAAHRFFFSRLAGCSAERVGTFTSTEALRFSPETVGRPRFRVLDLFLRPQTRAIARAAYDAALEGSQIYTLDRFGPGAIPFDLVVPGHGRGTLRALPDGVAVETPEPIWIATQQPVESAAQLAEVMRQRFGAEAVAVAGKALVFVCMICAEAMLVFHEGGSAYVSRTATMLRRMAEQGVSLPLYPLLRVRHETWDALAGTGVCFRLPEHLAEAFGKPVISGTEFARRWRAVVAEEERLLADVAKQGSTRELLEFLSQHDGGEWRQRREAYARAHDLLLAIRDRSGKYEAHSQRLYQEITRLKAEAQQIEMEKGENYRRRIKPLRERLWELAQAGITTGPQVEALEREIAAEEEPRTAMDQAIQERRERAAALEQEAKAVRKARLENEKGAEAAQARREMATIERDAERARLELVRRALLVSRGLPQSNLRPSAWWFPLVDPSGQWFENLTHAMEVRFEPLSPSEPPTPAATKELSASKPGL
;
A
#
# COMPACT_ATOMS: atom_id res chain seq x y z
N MET A 1 13.58 2.58 -37.56
CA MET A 1 12.11 2.67 -37.72
C MET A 1 11.77 3.90 -38.57
N ARG A 2 10.77 3.85 -39.46
CA ARG A 2 10.29 5.04 -40.21
C ARG A 2 8.89 5.39 -39.72
N ILE A 3 8.75 6.50 -38.98
CA ILE A 3 7.46 6.96 -38.49
C ILE A 3 6.70 7.71 -39.59
N SER A 4 5.42 7.38 -39.74
CA SER A 4 4.53 8.04 -40.69
C SER A 4 3.98 9.32 -40.05
N LEU A 5 4.39 10.49 -40.55
CA LEU A 5 4.01 11.77 -39.96
C LEU A 5 2.50 11.94 -39.88
N ASP A 6 1.77 11.55 -40.92
CA ASP A 6 0.31 11.60 -41.02
C ASP A 6 -0.42 10.73 -39.98
N LYS A 7 0.26 9.74 -39.40
CA LYS A 7 -0.26 8.88 -38.34
C LYS A 7 0.05 9.35 -36.93
N LEU A 8 0.95 10.33 -36.76
CA LEU A 8 1.23 10.90 -35.45
C LEU A 8 0.01 11.62 -34.89
N HIS A 9 -0.27 11.40 -33.61
CA HIS A 9 -1.34 12.09 -32.91
C HIS A 9 -1.16 13.63 -33.00
N PRO A 10 -2.21 14.43 -33.30
CA PRO A 10 -2.07 15.86 -33.59
C PRO A 10 -1.32 16.69 -32.53
N PRO A 11 -1.58 16.53 -31.21
CA PRO A 11 -0.81 17.13 -30.13
C PRO A 11 0.72 17.00 -30.24
N VAL A 12 1.24 15.91 -30.81
CA VAL A 12 2.71 15.74 -30.97
C VAL A 12 3.28 16.79 -31.91
N ARG A 13 2.57 17.09 -33.01
CA ARG A 13 2.98 18.09 -33.99
C ARG A 13 2.90 19.49 -33.40
N GLU A 14 1.82 19.79 -32.68
CA GLU A 14 1.66 21.07 -31.98
C GLU A 14 2.76 21.31 -30.94
N VAL A 15 3.14 20.26 -30.20
CA VAL A 15 4.26 20.32 -29.26
C VAL A 15 5.57 20.56 -29.98
N ALA A 16 5.85 19.83 -31.07
CA ALA A 16 7.08 20.02 -31.86
C ALA A 16 7.18 21.44 -32.42
N ASP A 17 6.09 22.00 -32.95
CA ASP A 17 6.05 23.38 -33.44
C ASP A 17 6.34 24.38 -32.32
N ARG A 18 5.71 24.23 -31.16
CA ARG A 18 5.94 25.12 -30.02
C ARG A 18 7.35 24.96 -29.45
N LEU A 19 7.91 23.75 -29.42
CA LEU A 19 9.30 23.53 -29.01
C LEU A 19 10.25 24.27 -29.96
N ARG A 20 10.03 24.19 -31.28
CA ARG A 20 10.81 24.91 -32.28
C ARG A 20 10.69 26.42 -32.14
N ASP A 21 9.46 26.93 -31.98
CA ASP A 21 9.20 28.37 -32.12
C ASP A 21 9.43 29.15 -30.82
N ARG A 22 9.18 28.53 -29.66
CA ARG A 22 9.27 29.20 -28.35
C ARG A 22 10.41 28.70 -27.47
N TYR A 23 10.85 27.46 -27.66
CA TYR A 23 11.80 26.80 -26.76
C TYR A 23 13.01 26.23 -27.51
N ALA A 24 13.39 26.87 -28.64
CA ALA A 24 14.56 26.49 -29.41
C ALA A 24 15.82 26.44 -28.52
N GLY A 25 16.56 25.34 -28.59
CA GLY A 25 17.78 25.13 -27.82
C GLY A 25 17.57 24.80 -26.33
N VAL A 26 16.32 24.65 -25.87
CA VAL A 26 16.04 24.15 -24.51
C VAL A 26 16.10 22.61 -24.53
N PRO A 27 16.97 21.98 -23.73
CA PRO A 27 17.09 20.52 -23.72
C PRO A 27 15.86 19.86 -23.11
N LEU A 28 15.48 18.71 -23.65
CA LEU A 28 14.48 17.82 -23.08
C LEU A 28 15.19 16.80 -22.19
N VAL A 29 14.85 16.78 -20.91
CA VAL A 29 15.49 15.90 -19.92
C VAL A 29 14.47 14.89 -19.41
N ALA A 30 14.77 13.61 -19.57
CA ALA A 30 14.13 12.56 -18.80
C ALA A 30 15.07 12.06 -17.72
N LEU A 31 14.55 11.78 -16.54
CA LEU A 31 15.35 11.41 -15.39
C LEU A 31 14.60 10.35 -14.60
N GLY A 32 15.20 9.17 -14.46
CA GLY A 32 14.67 8.14 -13.56
C GLY A 32 15.76 7.38 -12.84
N GLN A 33 15.32 6.58 -11.89
CA GLN A 33 16.19 5.89 -10.95
C GLN A 33 16.51 4.46 -11.40
N THR A 34 15.71 3.88 -12.29
CA THR A 34 15.99 2.60 -12.95
C THR A 34 15.89 2.72 -14.47
N VAL A 35 16.71 1.95 -15.18
CA VAL A 35 16.65 1.80 -16.63
C VAL A 35 15.82 0.59 -17.06
N LEU A 36 15.50 -0.31 -16.12
CA LEU A 36 14.80 -1.58 -16.40
C LEU A 36 13.27 -1.45 -16.41
N TRP A 37 12.76 -0.23 -16.27
CA TRP A 37 11.33 0.06 -16.27
C TRP A 37 10.95 0.98 -17.43
N ASP A 38 10.26 2.09 -17.18
CA ASP A 38 9.55 2.88 -18.17
C ASP A 38 10.34 4.05 -18.76
N GLU A 39 11.44 4.46 -18.13
CA GLU A 39 12.25 5.56 -18.64
C GLU A 39 12.69 5.40 -20.10
N PRO A 40 13.19 4.24 -20.56
CA PRO A 40 13.62 4.11 -21.95
C PRO A 40 12.50 4.17 -22.98
N VAL A 41 11.24 4.03 -22.58
CA VAL A 41 10.06 4.12 -23.48
C VAL A 41 9.94 5.52 -24.08
N LYS A 42 10.49 6.54 -23.41
CA LYS A 42 10.55 7.91 -23.94
C LYS A 42 11.37 8.05 -25.23
N ALA A 43 12.06 6.98 -25.66
CA ALA A 43 12.56 6.86 -27.04
C ALA A 43 11.47 7.13 -28.09
N ALA A 44 10.21 6.78 -27.82
CA ALA A 44 9.08 7.08 -28.70
C ALA A 44 8.94 8.60 -28.97
N LEU A 45 9.08 9.43 -27.93
CA LEU A 45 9.07 10.88 -28.07
C LEU A 45 10.26 11.37 -28.90
N CYS A 46 11.46 10.86 -28.65
CA CYS A 46 12.65 11.22 -29.41
C CYS A 46 12.47 10.93 -30.90
N ILE A 47 11.93 9.75 -31.25
CA ILE A 47 11.68 9.36 -32.65
C ILE A 47 10.60 10.24 -33.29
N ALA A 48 9.51 10.49 -32.57
CA ALA A 48 8.41 11.31 -33.09
C ALA A 48 8.86 12.75 -33.35
N LEU A 49 9.60 13.35 -32.42
CA LEU A 49 10.17 14.69 -32.59
C LEU A 49 11.20 14.72 -33.71
N GLU A 50 12.02 13.68 -33.85
CA GLU A 50 13.00 13.59 -34.93
C GLU A 50 12.33 13.47 -36.30
N ALA A 51 11.20 12.78 -36.40
CA ALA A 51 10.44 12.70 -37.63
C ALA A 51 9.87 14.08 -38.03
N VAL A 52 9.38 14.86 -37.06
CA VAL A 52 8.72 16.15 -37.28
C VAL A 52 9.72 17.30 -37.47
N ALA A 53 10.78 17.33 -36.67
CA ALA A 53 11.80 18.38 -36.65
C ALA A 53 13.20 17.78 -36.49
N PRO A 54 13.77 17.20 -37.57
CA PRO A 54 15.08 16.55 -37.52
C PRO A 54 16.17 17.45 -36.94
N GLY A 55 16.85 16.98 -35.89
CA GLY A 55 17.93 17.75 -35.24
C GLY A 55 17.45 19.00 -34.49
N GLY A 56 16.15 19.21 -34.32
CA GLY A 56 15.60 20.41 -33.70
C GLY A 56 15.74 20.46 -32.18
N HIS A 57 15.98 19.31 -31.54
CA HIS A 57 15.93 19.17 -30.08
C HIS A 57 17.03 18.23 -29.55
N ASP A 58 17.66 18.65 -28.45
CA ASP A 58 18.54 17.81 -27.67
C ASP A 58 17.73 17.02 -26.65
N PHE A 59 17.87 15.70 -26.69
CA PHE A 59 17.23 14.79 -25.74
C PHE A 59 18.30 14.18 -24.83
N VAL A 60 18.11 14.31 -23.52
CA VAL A 60 19.10 13.90 -22.53
C VAL A 60 18.45 12.98 -21.49
N LEU A 61 19.08 11.84 -21.24
CA LEU A 61 18.66 10.84 -20.26
C LEU A 61 19.54 10.92 -19.01
N GLY A 62 18.95 11.23 -17.89
CA GLY A 62 19.61 11.24 -16.59
C GLY A 62 19.37 9.94 -15.83
N VAL A 63 20.43 9.44 -15.18
CA VAL A 63 20.30 8.48 -14.08
C VAL A 63 20.24 9.25 -12.76
N ASN A 64 19.14 9.06 -12.02
CA ASN A 64 18.95 9.68 -10.72
C ASN A 64 19.67 8.88 -9.63
N ASP A 65 20.95 9.20 -9.43
CA ASP A 65 21.88 8.51 -8.53
C ASP A 65 22.15 9.22 -7.20
N HIS A 66 21.65 10.45 -7.00
CA HIS A 66 21.85 11.21 -5.76
C HIS A 66 20.91 10.76 -4.64
N ASP A 67 19.83 10.06 -4.98
CA ASP A 67 18.89 9.52 -4.00
C ASP A 67 19.47 8.29 -3.29
N TYR A 68 18.86 7.91 -2.16
CA TYR A 68 19.24 6.66 -1.51
C TYR A 68 19.07 5.47 -2.47
N PHE A 69 19.87 4.44 -2.31
CA PHE A 69 19.53 3.15 -2.87
C PHE A 69 18.32 2.57 -2.12
N SER A 70 17.59 1.71 -2.80
CA SER A 70 16.39 1.03 -2.31
C SER A 70 16.61 0.35 -0.96
N LYS A 71 15.63 0.44 -0.06
CA LYS A 71 15.76 0.01 1.34
C LYS A 71 14.40 -0.31 1.96
N THR A 72 14.44 -1.08 3.04
CA THR A 72 13.31 -1.27 3.96
C THR A 72 13.45 -0.36 5.18
N ALA A 73 12.34 -0.03 5.87
CA ALA A 73 12.41 0.74 7.11
C ALA A 73 13.11 -0.04 8.23
N ALA A 74 12.77 -1.32 8.39
CA ALA A 74 13.45 -2.23 9.29
C ALA A 74 14.58 -2.97 8.56
N PRO A 75 15.79 -3.05 9.13
CA PRO A 75 16.89 -3.81 8.54
C PRO A 75 16.52 -5.28 8.38
N LEU A 76 16.90 -5.86 7.25
CA LEU A 76 16.77 -7.30 7.04
C LEU A 76 17.99 -8.03 7.61
N SER A 77 17.94 -9.36 7.64
CA SER A 77 19.10 -10.17 8.01
C SER A 77 20.31 -9.78 7.14
N PRO A 78 21.46 -9.42 7.73
CA PRO A 78 22.62 -8.95 6.98
C PRO A 78 23.44 -10.10 6.36
N ALA A 79 22.87 -11.30 6.24
CA ALA A 79 23.55 -12.46 5.67
C ALA A 79 24.02 -12.20 4.23
N GLU A 80 23.22 -11.44 3.49
CA GLU A 80 23.52 -10.94 2.15
C GLU A 80 23.40 -9.42 2.14
N PRO A 81 24.21 -8.67 1.37
CA PRO A 81 24.18 -7.19 1.34
C PRO A 81 22.94 -6.60 0.66
N PHE A 82 22.26 -7.38 -0.17
CA PHE A 82 21.04 -6.99 -0.88
C PHE A 82 20.03 -8.14 -0.84
N ALA A 83 18.76 -7.81 -1.08
CA ALA A 83 17.69 -8.77 -1.24
C ALA A 83 16.76 -8.34 -2.38
N ILE A 84 16.22 -9.31 -3.12
CA ILE A 84 15.14 -9.07 -4.09
C ILE A 84 13.81 -9.24 -3.35
N LEU A 85 12.99 -8.21 -3.36
CA LEU A 85 11.76 -8.13 -2.58
C LEU A 85 10.56 -7.80 -3.47
N GLU A 86 9.41 -8.32 -3.07
CA GLU A 86 8.10 -7.90 -3.57
C GLU A 86 7.56 -6.78 -2.68
N HIS A 87 6.76 -5.88 -3.25
CA HIS A 87 6.08 -4.83 -2.47
C HIS A 87 4.70 -5.31 -2.03
N ASN A 88 4.41 -5.31 -0.74
CA ASN A 88 3.12 -5.67 -0.15
C ASN A 88 2.78 -4.71 1.01
N ASP A 89 1.58 -4.80 1.60
CA ASP A 89 1.15 -3.97 2.74
C ASP A 89 1.35 -4.68 4.11
N GLY A 90 2.17 -5.72 4.13
CA GLY A 90 2.57 -6.51 5.29
C GLY A 90 4.05 -6.34 5.60
N SER A 91 4.85 -7.38 5.38
CA SER A 91 6.29 -7.44 5.70
C SER A 91 7.14 -6.41 4.96
N THR A 92 6.71 -5.98 3.77
CA THR A 92 7.42 -5.01 2.93
C THR A 92 6.66 -3.69 2.77
N ARG A 93 5.76 -3.35 3.70
CA ARG A 93 4.94 -2.12 3.65
C ARG A 93 5.74 -0.82 3.51
N ASP A 94 6.89 -0.76 4.17
CA ASP A 94 7.78 0.40 4.14
C ASP A 94 8.94 0.19 3.16
N LEU A 95 8.79 -0.72 2.20
CA LEU A 95 9.75 -0.92 1.13
C LEU A 95 9.74 0.33 0.25
N TRP A 96 10.92 0.94 0.14
CA TRP A 96 11.15 2.05 -0.76
C TRP A 96 12.16 1.60 -1.81
N VAL A 97 11.69 1.41 -3.04
CA VAL A 97 12.56 1.06 -4.16
C VAL A 97 12.70 2.26 -5.07
N ALA A 98 13.90 2.82 -5.09
CA ALA A 98 14.28 3.84 -6.06
C ALA A 98 15.02 3.20 -7.22
N THR A 99 16.01 2.35 -6.94
CA THR A 99 16.94 1.81 -7.93
C THR A 99 16.86 0.30 -7.98
N GLY A 100 16.92 -0.30 -9.17
CA GLY A 100 16.92 -1.76 -9.32
C GLY A 100 15.53 -2.38 -9.17
N GLU A 101 14.51 -1.78 -9.76
CA GLU A 101 13.18 -2.37 -9.93
C GLU A 101 12.93 -2.86 -11.36
N ILE A 102 12.04 -3.84 -11.49
CA ILE A 102 11.54 -4.36 -12.76
C ILE A 102 10.10 -4.87 -12.60
N SER A 103 9.31 -4.85 -13.69
CA SER A 103 8.04 -5.56 -13.76
C SER A 103 7.99 -6.54 -14.93
N MET A 104 7.49 -7.75 -14.68
CA MET A 104 7.14 -8.69 -15.75
C MET A 104 6.00 -8.14 -16.61
N LEU A 105 5.77 -8.72 -17.79
CA LEU A 105 4.69 -8.33 -18.69
C LEU A 105 3.32 -8.34 -17.96
N PHE A 106 2.55 -7.27 -18.14
CA PHE A 106 1.31 -6.93 -17.41
C PHE A 106 1.47 -6.55 -15.93
N GLY A 107 2.66 -6.72 -15.35
CA GLY A 107 2.95 -6.40 -13.96
C GLY A 107 3.11 -4.90 -13.70
N SER A 108 2.79 -4.49 -12.49
CA SER A 108 2.95 -3.10 -12.01
C SER A 108 3.16 -3.05 -10.50
N GLU A 109 3.70 -1.94 -10.01
CA GLU A 109 3.77 -1.64 -8.58
C GLU A 109 2.40 -1.17 -8.04
N THR A 110 1.37 -2.01 -8.19
CA THR A 110 0.01 -1.74 -7.70
C THR A 110 -0.24 -2.63 -6.50
N ILE A 111 -0.31 -2.04 -5.31
CA ILE A 111 -0.45 -2.76 -4.04
C ILE A 111 -1.94 -2.74 -3.64
N PRO A 112 -2.63 -3.89 -3.59
CA PRO A 112 -3.96 -3.98 -2.98
C PRO A 112 -3.83 -3.88 -1.46
N THR A 113 -3.67 -2.67 -0.94
CA THR A 113 -3.46 -2.44 0.50
C THR A 113 -4.62 -2.95 1.34
N ARG A 114 -4.39 -3.23 2.62
CA ARG A 114 -5.46 -3.68 3.53
C ARG A 114 -6.59 -2.67 3.63
N ASP A 115 -6.26 -1.37 3.63
CA ASP A 115 -7.27 -0.30 3.64
C ASP A 115 -8.14 -0.35 2.38
N LEU A 116 -7.52 -0.56 1.21
CA LEU A 116 -8.24 -0.68 -0.06
C LEU A 116 -9.09 -1.95 -0.11
N LEU A 117 -8.58 -3.09 0.37
CA LEU A 117 -9.36 -4.33 0.48
C LEU A 117 -10.56 -4.16 1.42
N SER A 118 -10.37 -3.46 2.54
CA SER A 118 -11.41 -3.15 3.51
C SER A 118 -12.49 -2.23 2.93
N GLU A 119 -12.13 -1.28 2.07
CA GLU A 119 -13.08 -0.42 1.33
C GLU A 119 -14.10 -1.24 0.51
N TYR A 120 -13.68 -2.39 -0.03
CA TYR A 120 -14.55 -3.33 -0.75
C TYR A 120 -15.10 -4.47 0.12
N GLY A 121 -15.11 -4.27 1.45
CA GLY A 121 -15.77 -5.16 2.41
C GLY A 121 -14.95 -6.39 2.82
N VAL A 122 -13.66 -6.49 2.47
CA VAL A 122 -12.83 -7.63 2.88
C VAL A 122 -12.44 -7.52 4.36
N ALA A 123 -12.83 -8.51 5.16
CA ALA A 123 -12.43 -8.66 6.56
C ALA A 123 -11.06 -9.35 6.66
N MET A 124 -9.99 -8.63 6.27
CA MET A 124 -8.66 -9.23 6.07
C MET A 124 -8.12 -9.98 7.29
N GLU A 125 -8.31 -9.44 8.49
CA GLU A 125 -7.87 -10.10 9.74
C GLU A 125 -8.60 -11.43 10.00
N LYS A 126 -9.89 -11.52 9.63
CA LYS A 126 -10.68 -12.76 9.76
C LYS A 126 -10.15 -13.84 8.82
N VAL A 127 -9.79 -13.47 7.58
CA VAL A 127 -9.19 -14.39 6.61
C VAL A 127 -7.82 -14.84 7.08
N ALA A 128 -6.96 -13.89 7.46
CA ALA A 128 -5.57 -14.16 7.82
C ALA A 128 -5.43 -15.05 9.08
N ALA A 129 -6.34 -14.92 10.05
CA ALA A 129 -6.36 -15.79 11.23
C ALA A 129 -6.64 -17.27 10.90
N GLY A 130 -7.27 -17.56 9.75
CA GLY A 130 -7.61 -18.91 9.30
C GLY A 130 -6.70 -19.47 8.19
N CYS A 131 -5.64 -18.75 7.80
CA CYS A 131 -4.70 -19.14 6.74
C CYS A 131 -3.66 -20.16 7.26
N PRO A 132 -3.49 -21.35 6.62
CA PRO A 132 -2.50 -22.35 7.02
C PRO A 132 -1.04 -21.84 6.99
N GLU A 133 -0.73 -20.92 6.08
CA GLU A 133 0.57 -20.27 5.93
C GLU A 133 0.89 -19.29 7.07
N GLY A 134 -0.08 -19.02 7.96
CA GLY A 134 0.03 -18.03 9.02
C GLY A 134 -0.47 -16.64 8.61
N ARG A 135 -0.72 -15.80 9.61
CA ARG A 135 -1.32 -14.48 9.43
C ARG A 135 -0.50 -13.56 8.51
N GLU A 136 0.80 -13.47 8.76
CA GLU A 136 1.70 -12.57 8.04
C GLU A 136 1.84 -12.97 6.56
N ALA A 137 2.17 -14.23 6.27
CA ALA A 137 2.30 -14.73 4.90
C ALA A 137 1.00 -14.59 4.09
N CYS A 138 -0.16 -14.76 4.74
CA CYS A 138 -1.46 -14.56 4.11
C CYS A 138 -1.71 -13.07 3.77
N ILE A 139 -1.30 -12.13 4.63
CA ILE A 139 -1.34 -10.69 4.35
C ILE A 139 -0.41 -10.31 3.20
N ASP A 140 0.83 -10.79 3.24
CA ASP A 140 1.82 -10.52 2.20
C ASP A 140 1.28 -10.97 0.84
N ARG A 141 0.90 -12.24 0.71
CA ARG A 141 0.35 -12.79 -0.54
C ARG A 141 -0.87 -12.03 -1.05
N ALA A 142 -1.78 -11.64 -0.15
CA ALA A 142 -3.01 -10.94 -0.50
C ALA A 142 -2.79 -9.50 -0.95
N THR A 143 -1.69 -8.88 -0.50
CA THR A 143 -1.42 -7.46 -0.73
C THR A 143 -0.21 -7.22 -1.64
N THR A 144 0.50 -8.26 -2.07
CA THR A 144 1.62 -8.17 -3.02
C THR A 144 1.22 -7.48 -4.32
N ALA A 145 2.04 -6.54 -4.77
CA ALA A 145 2.03 -6.00 -6.12
C ALA A 145 2.43 -7.08 -7.12
N TRP A 146 1.46 -7.53 -7.92
CA TRP A 146 1.67 -8.67 -8.81
C TRP A 146 2.64 -8.33 -9.94
N GLY A 147 3.63 -9.21 -10.14
CA GLY A 147 4.56 -9.11 -11.26
C GLY A 147 5.57 -7.96 -11.16
N TRP A 148 5.82 -7.42 -9.97
CA TRP A 148 6.83 -6.38 -9.74
C TRP A 148 7.78 -6.81 -8.62
N ARG A 149 9.08 -6.52 -8.78
CA ARG A 149 10.12 -6.73 -7.76
C ARG A 149 11.16 -5.63 -7.79
N GLY A 150 11.79 -5.41 -6.64
CA GLY A 150 12.90 -4.49 -6.48
C GLY A 150 14.04 -5.07 -5.65
N ILE A 151 15.25 -4.61 -5.91
CA ILE A 151 16.42 -4.91 -5.08
C ILE A 151 16.47 -3.88 -3.95
N ALA A 152 16.64 -4.32 -2.71
CA ALA A 152 16.82 -3.46 -1.55
C ALA A 152 18.10 -3.82 -0.78
N GLN A 153 18.73 -2.82 -0.17
CA GLN A 153 19.79 -3.02 0.81
C GLN A 153 19.23 -3.62 2.09
N THR A 154 19.89 -4.65 2.62
CA THR A 154 19.49 -5.37 3.84
C THR A 154 20.11 -4.75 5.10
N GLY A 155 21.29 -4.15 4.98
CA GLY A 155 22.07 -3.63 6.10
C GLY A 155 21.63 -2.25 6.61
N ASN A 156 22.16 -1.85 7.76
CA ASN A 156 21.86 -0.56 8.40
C ASN A 156 22.46 0.66 7.67
N ARG A 157 23.51 0.43 6.87
CA ARG A 157 24.20 1.51 6.16
C ARG A 157 23.39 1.90 4.93
N ARG A 158 22.78 3.09 4.98
CA ARG A 158 22.03 3.66 3.87
C ARG A 158 23.01 4.34 2.91
N GLN A 159 23.23 3.72 1.75
CA GLN A 159 24.04 4.31 0.69
C GLN A 159 23.16 5.03 -0.32
N ILE A 160 23.74 5.96 -1.07
CA ILE A 160 23.11 6.52 -2.26
C ILE A 160 23.40 5.65 -3.47
N ALA A 161 22.55 5.71 -4.49
CA ALA A 161 22.73 4.92 -5.70
C ALA A 161 24.07 5.21 -6.41
N HIS A 162 24.58 6.44 -6.31
CA HIS A 162 25.90 6.85 -6.81
C HIS A 162 27.06 6.08 -6.17
N GLU A 163 26.90 5.53 -4.97
CA GLU A 163 27.98 4.83 -4.25
C GLU A 163 27.93 3.30 -4.44
N ILE A 164 26.92 2.79 -5.14
CA ILE A 164 26.77 1.34 -5.35
C ILE A 164 27.69 0.89 -6.48
N ARG A 165 28.65 0.04 -6.15
CA ARG A 165 29.50 -0.59 -7.17
C ARG A 165 28.67 -1.60 -7.94
N LEU A 166 28.85 -1.64 -9.26
CA LEU A 166 28.18 -2.63 -10.10
C LEU A 166 28.49 -4.05 -9.64
N ALA A 167 29.74 -4.33 -9.29
CA ALA A 167 30.20 -5.66 -8.85
C ALA A 167 29.38 -6.22 -7.67
N ASP A 168 29.00 -5.36 -6.72
CA ASP A 168 28.36 -5.76 -5.47
C ASP A 168 26.87 -6.13 -5.71
N VAL A 169 26.22 -5.45 -6.64
CA VAL A 169 24.79 -5.64 -6.96
C VAL A 169 24.55 -6.54 -8.18
N LEU A 170 25.58 -6.80 -8.98
CA LEU A 170 25.46 -7.55 -10.25
C LEU A 170 24.77 -8.92 -10.10
N PRO A 171 25.05 -9.75 -9.07
CA PRO A 171 24.36 -11.03 -8.91
C PRO A 171 22.84 -10.85 -8.78
N TYR A 172 22.40 -9.92 -7.93
CA TYR A 172 20.99 -9.60 -7.69
C TYR A 172 20.33 -8.95 -8.91
N LEU A 173 21.05 -8.05 -9.60
CA LEU A 173 20.56 -7.44 -10.84
C LEU A 173 20.35 -8.49 -11.93
N THR A 174 21.26 -9.45 -12.04
CA THR A 174 21.17 -10.56 -13.00
C THR A 174 20.00 -11.47 -12.66
N GLU A 175 19.83 -11.83 -11.39
CA GLU A 175 18.70 -12.62 -10.92
C GLU A 175 17.36 -11.91 -11.16
N LEU A 176 17.28 -10.62 -10.84
CA LEU A 176 16.08 -9.80 -11.05
C LEU A 176 15.69 -9.72 -12.54
N VAL A 177 16.66 -9.44 -13.41
CA VAL A 177 16.44 -9.40 -14.87
C VAL A 177 15.98 -10.76 -15.38
N ARG A 178 16.65 -11.85 -14.97
CA ARG A 178 16.26 -13.21 -15.36
C ARG A 178 14.84 -13.54 -14.91
N TRP A 179 14.49 -13.22 -13.67
CA TRP A 179 13.14 -13.42 -13.16
C TRP A 179 12.11 -12.68 -14.02
N GLY A 180 12.24 -11.36 -14.19
CA GLY A 180 11.23 -10.56 -14.90
C GLY A 180 11.04 -11.00 -16.35
N PHE A 181 12.14 -11.35 -17.03
CA PHE A 181 12.11 -11.80 -18.42
C PHE A 181 11.57 -13.22 -18.53
N CYS A 182 12.01 -14.18 -17.72
CA CYS A 182 11.52 -15.56 -17.75
C CYS A 182 10.01 -15.63 -17.46
N GLU A 183 9.53 -14.89 -16.47
CA GLU A 183 8.10 -14.80 -16.16
C GLU A 183 7.32 -14.22 -17.35
N SER A 184 7.87 -13.21 -18.03
CA SER A 184 7.24 -12.62 -19.22
C SER A 184 7.23 -13.55 -20.43
N VAL A 185 8.30 -14.32 -20.64
CA VAL A 185 8.37 -15.36 -21.67
C VAL A 185 7.27 -16.40 -21.45
N GLY A 186 7.00 -16.76 -20.19
CA GLY A 186 5.93 -17.69 -19.82
C GLY A 186 4.51 -17.20 -20.15
N LEU A 187 4.34 -15.90 -20.40
CA LEU A 187 3.08 -15.29 -20.82
C LEU A 187 2.94 -15.18 -22.35
N LEU A 188 3.93 -15.59 -23.13
CA LEU A 188 3.85 -15.61 -24.59
C LEU A 188 3.29 -16.94 -25.08
N GLU A 189 2.41 -16.88 -26.08
CA GLU A 189 1.89 -18.07 -26.73
C GLU A 189 2.64 -18.36 -28.03
N GLY A 190 3.12 -19.61 -28.17
CA GLY A 190 3.79 -20.10 -29.38
C GLY A 190 5.31 -20.19 -29.24
N LYS A 191 5.87 -21.34 -29.63
CA LYS A 191 7.29 -21.67 -29.45
C LYS A 191 8.24 -20.64 -30.07
N ALA A 192 7.94 -20.17 -31.29
CA ALA A 192 8.80 -19.21 -31.97
C ALA A 192 8.90 -17.86 -31.23
N ALA A 193 7.80 -17.38 -30.65
CA ALA A 193 7.80 -16.16 -29.84
C ALA A 193 8.61 -16.35 -28.55
N CYS A 194 8.43 -17.49 -27.86
CA CYS A 194 9.22 -17.82 -26.67
C CYS A 194 10.73 -17.93 -26.99
N ASP A 195 11.11 -18.63 -28.06
CA ASP A 195 12.53 -18.78 -28.45
C ASP A 195 13.18 -17.42 -28.77
N GLN A 196 12.46 -16.51 -29.42
CA GLN A 196 12.93 -15.15 -29.69
C GLN A 196 13.09 -14.32 -28.39
N ALA A 197 12.11 -14.39 -27.50
CA ALA A 197 12.13 -13.69 -26.22
C ALA A 197 13.28 -14.18 -25.32
N VAL A 198 13.55 -15.49 -25.31
CA VAL A 198 14.72 -16.08 -24.62
C VAL A 198 16.02 -15.56 -25.24
N GLY A 199 16.10 -15.46 -26.56
CA GLY A 199 17.26 -14.88 -27.24
C GLY A 199 17.56 -13.44 -26.79
N PHE A 200 16.53 -12.62 -26.60
CA PHE A 200 16.67 -11.25 -26.09
C PHE A 200 17.10 -11.21 -24.61
N LEU A 201 16.56 -12.08 -23.75
CA LEU A 201 17.04 -12.25 -22.37
C LEU A 201 18.54 -12.57 -22.33
N ASP A 202 18.97 -13.54 -23.13
CA ASP A 202 20.39 -13.93 -23.21
C ASP A 202 21.26 -12.77 -23.66
N GLU A 203 20.76 -11.94 -24.58
CA GLU A 203 21.44 -10.74 -25.04
C GLU A 203 21.64 -9.71 -23.93
N VAL A 204 20.57 -9.35 -23.20
CA VAL A 204 20.62 -8.39 -22.09
C VAL A 204 21.56 -8.88 -20.98
N THR A 205 21.45 -10.15 -20.62
CA THR A 205 22.30 -10.78 -19.60
C THR A 205 23.77 -10.76 -20.02
N ARG A 206 24.05 -11.12 -21.28
CA ARG A 206 25.40 -11.12 -21.84
C ARG A 206 25.98 -9.71 -21.87
N TRP A 207 25.20 -8.73 -22.29
CA TRP A 207 25.59 -7.32 -22.31
C TRP A 207 25.97 -6.83 -20.91
N LEU A 208 25.16 -7.11 -19.89
CA LEU A 208 25.41 -6.68 -18.52
C LEU A 208 26.72 -7.27 -17.96
N HIS A 209 26.95 -8.57 -18.15
CA HIS A 209 28.20 -9.21 -17.73
C HIS A 209 29.41 -8.77 -18.55
N GLN A 210 29.25 -8.48 -19.83
CA GLN A 210 30.32 -7.94 -20.66
C GLN A 210 30.71 -6.54 -20.19
N TYR A 211 29.74 -5.66 -19.95
CA TYR A 211 29.97 -4.31 -19.43
C TYR A 211 30.74 -4.33 -18.12
N HIS A 212 30.35 -5.21 -17.19
CA HIS A 212 31.08 -5.36 -15.92
C HIS A 212 32.54 -5.83 -16.12
N ARG A 213 32.77 -6.80 -17.03
CA ARG A 213 34.14 -7.28 -17.33
C ARG A 213 35.02 -6.18 -17.93
N GLU A 214 34.46 -5.35 -18.80
CA GLU A 214 35.17 -4.23 -19.45
C GLU A 214 35.37 -3.05 -18.49
N HIS A 215 34.47 -2.88 -17.52
CA HIS A 215 34.50 -1.79 -16.54
C HIS A 215 34.37 -2.32 -15.09
N PRO A 216 35.41 -3.01 -14.56
CA PRO A 216 35.33 -3.69 -13.25
C PRO A 216 35.18 -2.72 -12.06
N GLN A 217 35.45 -1.44 -12.25
CA GLN A 217 35.32 -0.38 -11.24
C GLN A 217 34.06 0.47 -11.42
N ALA A 218 33.20 0.14 -12.39
CA ALA A 218 32.00 0.92 -12.67
C ALA A 218 31.02 0.92 -11.48
N LEU A 219 30.33 2.04 -11.32
CA LEU A 219 29.18 2.17 -10.46
C LEU A 219 27.93 1.64 -11.17
N LEU A 220 26.88 1.38 -10.40
CA LEU A 220 25.58 1.00 -10.96
C LEU A 220 25.03 2.09 -11.90
N SER A 221 25.22 3.35 -11.54
CA SER A 221 24.79 4.50 -12.36
C SER A 221 25.50 4.55 -13.72
N ASP A 222 26.77 4.17 -13.79
CA ASP A 222 27.50 4.06 -15.05
C ASP A 222 26.89 2.98 -15.96
N ALA A 223 26.58 1.81 -15.37
CA ALA A 223 25.92 0.73 -16.09
C ALA A 223 24.54 1.16 -16.61
N TYR A 224 23.77 1.92 -15.82
CA TYR A 224 22.46 2.41 -16.24
C TYR A 224 22.55 3.45 -17.36
N ARG A 225 23.56 4.34 -17.35
CA ARG A 225 23.81 5.25 -18.48
C ARG A 225 24.10 4.48 -19.77
N ALA A 226 24.90 3.43 -19.70
CA ALA A 226 25.18 2.57 -20.84
C ALA A 226 23.93 1.78 -21.28
N ALA A 227 23.14 1.28 -20.32
CA ALA A 227 21.90 0.55 -20.59
C ALA A 227 20.86 1.41 -21.32
N HIS A 228 20.76 2.72 -20.99
CA HIS A 228 19.86 3.61 -21.72
C HIS A 228 20.13 3.59 -23.22
N ARG A 229 21.41 3.68 -23.61
CA ARG A 229 21.81 3.60 -25.03
C ARG A 229 21.50 2.24 -25.64
N PHE A 230 21.74 1.17 -24.88
CA PHE A 230 21.40 -0.19 -25.31
C PHE A 230 19.90 -0.32 -25.61
N PHE A 231 19.02 0.01 -24.65
CA PHE A 231 17.57 -0.10 -24.84
C PHE A 231 17.03 0.85 -25.91
N PHE A 232 17.54 2.08 -25.99
CA PHE A 232 17.18 3.01 -27.07
C PHE A 232 17.52 2.43 -28.44
N SER A 233 18.68 1.80 -28.61
CA SER A 233 19.07 1.18 -29.88
C SER A 233 18.12 0.05 -30.28
N ARG A 234 17.62 -0.71 -29.30
CA ARG A 234 16.71 -1.84 -29.50
C ARG A 234 15.26 -1.40 -29.76
N LEU A 235 14.82 -0.33 -29.12
CA LEU A 235 13.47 0.24 -29.31
C LEU A 235 13.34 1.04 -30.60
N ALA A 236 14.29 1.94 -30.84
CA ALA A 236 14.13 2.99 -31.83
C ALA A 236 14.71 2.62 -33.20
N GLY A 237 15.68 1.71 -33.23
CA GLY A 237 16.62 1.60 -34.35
C GLY A 237 17.30 2.95 -34.69
N CYS A 238 17.26 3.92 -33.77
CA CYS A 238 17.90 5.23 -33.90
C CYS A 238 19.38 5.12 -33.50
N SER A 239 20.20 6.04 -34.01
CA SER A 239 21.57 6.18 -33.51
C SER A 239 21.52 6.65 -32.06
N ALA A 240 21.91 5.76 -31.13
CA ALA A 240 22.03 6.07 -29.71
C ALA A 240 23.00 7.25 -29.43
N GLU A 241 23.80 7.63 -30.41
CA GLU A 241 24.74 8.76 -30.35
C GLU A 241 24.04 10.12 -30.24
N ARG A 242 22.75 10.19 -30.58
CA ARG A 242 21.97 11.44 -30.52
C ARG A 242 21.37 11.75 -29.16
N VAL A 243 21.47 10.82 -28.22
CA VAL A 243 20.90 10.99 -26.88
C VAL A 243 22.03 11.20 -25.88
N GLY A 244 22.02 12.37 -25.26
CA GLY A 244 22.93 12.69 -24.17
C GLY A 244 22.61 11.82 -22.94
N THR A 245 23.62 11.53 -22.11
CA THR A 245 23.41 10.80 -20.86
C THR A 245 24.22 11.42 -19.73
N PHE A 246 23.63 11.59 -18.55
CA PHE A 246 24.29 12.15 -17.37
C PHE A 246 23.86 11.43 -16.08
N THR A 247 24.51 11.75 -14.96
CA THR A 247 23.98 11.41 -13.63
C THR A 247 23.54 12.63 -12.86
N SER A 248 22.53 12.48 -12.01
CA SER A 248 22.05 13.60 -11.20
C SER A 248 23.15 14.19 -10.31
N THR A 249 24.05 13.37 -9.76
CA THR A 249 25.18 13.84 -8.94
C THR A 249 26.16 14.69 -9.77
N GLU A 250 26.40 14.32 -11.03
CA GLU A 250 27.18 15.15 -11.98
C GLU A 250 26.48 16.48 -12.26
N ALA A 251 25.19 16.45 -12.58
CA ALA A 251 24.39 17.63 -12.90
C ALA A 251 24.21 18.59 -11.70
N LEU A 252 24.23 18.07 -10.47
CA LEU A 252 24.00 18.82 -9.24
C LEU A 252 25.28 19.19 -8.51
N ARG A 253 26.45 18.95 -9.13
CA ARG A 253 27.74 19.38 -8.59
C ARG A 253 27.69 20.84 -8.17
N PHE A 254 28.11 21.11 -6.94
CA PHE A 254 27.97 22.40 -6.30
C PHE A 254 29.32 22.91 -5.79
N SER A 255 29.73 24.05 -6.31
CA SER A 255 31.02 24.69 -6.06
C SER A 255 30.95 26.17 -6.44
N PRO A 256 31.92 27.01 -6.07
CA PRO A 256 31.97 28.41 -6.50
C PRO A 256 31.91 28.58 -8.03
N GLU A 257 32.38 27.61 -8.80
CA GLU A 257 32.36 27.62 -10.27
C GLU A 257 30.99 27.25 -10.85
N THR A 258 30.18 26.50 -10.12
CA THR A 258 28.89 25.95 -10.59
C THR A 258 27.68 26.64 -9.97
N VAL A 259 27.83 27.31 -8.82
CA VAL A 259 26.75 27.98 -8.08
C VAL A 259 26.00 29.04 -8.89
N GLY A 260 26.67 29.65 -9.88
CA GLY A 260 26.04 30.63 -10.77
C GLY A 260 25.03 30.05 -11.76
N ARG A 261 24.92 28.72 -11.86
CA ARG A 261 23.98 28.05 -12.78
C ARG A 261 22.51 28.29 -12.36
N PRO A 262 21.57 28.48 -13.31
CA PRO A 262 20.17 28.76 -13.01
C PRO A 262 19.50 27.77 -12.04
N ARG A 263 19.88 26.48 -12.09
CA ARG A 263 19.36 25.44 -11.19
C ARG A 263 19.54 25.74 -9.69
N PHE A 264 20.56 26.51 -9.30
CA PHE A 264 20.81 26.85 -7.90
C PHE A 264 20.12 28.15 -7.45
N ARG A 265 19.40 28.84 -8.33
CA ARG A 265 18.65 30.06 -7.96
C ARG A 265 17.59 29.79 -6.89
N VAL A 266 16.92 28.64 -6.96
CA VAL A 266 15.91 28.25 -5.96
C VAL A 266 16.52 28.08 -4.57
N LEU A 267 17.75 27.56 -4.46
CA LEU A 267 18.48 27.44 -3.19
C LEU A 267 18.68 28.81 -2.54
N ASP A 268 19.04 29.81 -3.35
CA ASP A 268 19.27 31.17 -2.89
C ASP A 268 18.01 31.80 -2.25
N LEU A 269 16.81 31.44 -2.75
CA LEU A 269 15.54 31.91 -2.18
C LEU A 269 15.32 31.43 -0.74
N PHE A 270 15.86 30.26 -0.38
CA PHE A 270 15.79 29.70 0.98
C PHE A 270 16.91 30.17 1.91
N LEU A 271 17.95 30.82 1.37
CA LEU A 271 19.08 31.34 2.14
C LEU A 271 18.94 32.85 2.41
N ARG A 272 18.53 33.64 1.42
CA ARG A 272 18.46 35.11 1.54
C ARG A 272 17.46 35.56 2.60
N PRO A 273 17.85 36.47 3.52
CA PRO A 273 16.95 37.00 4.55
C PRO A 273 15.64 37.57 3.99
N GLN A 274 15.69 38.21 2.81
CA GLN A 274 14.54 38.88 2.21
C GLN A 274 13.47 37.91 1.69
N THR A 275 13.85 36.68 1.30
CA THR A 275 12.93 35.71 0.68
C THR A 275 12.74 34.45 1.51
N ARG A 276 13.64 34.14 2.44
CA ARG A 276 13.67 32.87 3.20
C ARG A 276 12.35 32.58 3.92
N ALA A 277 11.75 33.57 4.57
CA ALA A 277 10.48 33.38 5.28
C ALA A 277 9.34 33.00 4.32
N ILE A 278 9.26 33.68 3.17
CA ILE A 278 8.24 33.45 2.14
C ILE A 278 8.42 32.05 1.52
N ALA A 279 9.65 31.71 1.12
CA ALA A 279 9.95 30.43 0.49
C ALA A 279 9.64 29.24 1.41
N ARG A 280 9.98 29.34 2.71
CA ARG A 280 9.69 28.31 3.71
C ARG A 280 8.18 28.14 3.94
N ALA A 281 7.46 29.26 4.14
CA ALA A 281 6.01 29.21 4.33
C ALA A 281 5.29 28.63 3.11
N ALA A 282 5.73 28.96 1.90
CA ALA A 282 5.17 28.41 0.67
C ALA A 282 5.45 26.90 0.50
N TYR A 283 6.66 26.45 0.87
CA TYR A 283 7.01 25.04 0.87
C TYR A 283 6.13 24.24 1.84
N ASP A 284 6.05 24.67 3.10
CA ASP A 284 5.29 23.95 4.13
C ASP A 284 3.78 23.93 3.80
N ALA A 285 3.23 25.05 3.31
CA ALA A 285 1.83 25.11 2.88
C ALA A 285 1.52 24.23 1.64
N ALA A 286 2.51 23.94 0.79
CA ALA A 286 2.33 23.02 -0.34
C ALA A 286 2.30 21.55 0.09
N LEU A 287 2.79 21.24 1.29
CA LEU A 287 2.82 19.90 1.87
C LEU A 287 1.64 19.59 2.79
N GLU A 288 0.77 20.58 3.06
CA GLU A 288 -0.43 20.38 3.87
C GLU A 288 -1.29 19.23 3.30
N GLY A 289 -1.81 18.38 4.20
CA GLY A 289 -2.59 17.20 3.84
C GLY A 289 -1.81 16.10 3.12
N SER A 290 -0.47 16.13 3.15
CA SER A 290 0.39 15.07 2.58
C SER A 290 1.09 14.26 3.66
N GLN A 291 1.61 13.09 3.28
CA GLN A 291 2.51 12.30 4.13
C GLN A 291 3.97 12.80 4.08
N ILE A 292 4.26 13.88 3.35
CA ILE A 292 5.60 14.44 3.18
C ILE A 292 5.87 15.41 4.34
N TYR A 293 7.06 15.31 4.93
CA TYR A 293 7.45 16.15 6.06
C TYR A 293 7.70 17.61 5.69
N THR A 294 7.13 18.51 6.48
CA THR A 294 7.42 19.95 6.54
C THR A 294 8.82 20.21 7.13
N LEU A 295 9.35 21.42 6.92
CA LEU A 295 10.75 21.74 7.26
C LEU A 295 11.07 21.65 8.77
N ASP A 296 10.09 21.92 9.64
CA ASP A 296 10.22 21.84 11.10
C ASP A 296 10.62 20.45 11.59
N ARG A 297 10.25 19.39 10.85
CA ARG A 297 10.63 18.00 11.17
C ARG A 297 12.12 17.72 11.02
N PHE A 298 12.85 18.54 10.27
CA PHE A 298 14.30 18.42 10.06
C PHE A 298 15.11 19.31 11.01
N GLY A 299 14.45 19.94 11.98
CA GLY A 299 15.08 20.75 13.02
C GLY A 299 15.34 22.22 12.62
N PRO A 300 15.82 23.04 13.58
CA PRO A 300 16.04 24.46 13.36
C PRO A 300 16.99 24.75 12.19
N GLY A 301 16.66 25.75 11.38
CA GLY A 301 17.49 26.19 10.26
C GLY A 301 17.40 25.33 9.00
N ALA A 302 16.62 24.24 8.99
CA ALA A 302 16.45 23.37 7.84
C ALA A 302 15.94 24.11 6.59
N ILE A 303 16.49 23.73 5.45
CA ILE A 303 16.06 24.13 4.11
C ILE A 303 15.76 22.86 3.29
N PRO A 304 14.94 22.93 2.22
CA PRO A 304 14.50 21.74 1.49
C PRO A 304 15.57 21.21 0.53
N PHE A 305 16.84 21.19 0.94
CA PHE A 305 17.97 20.72 0.16
C PHE A 305 18.74 19.69 0.96
N ASP A 306 19.25 18.68 0.28
CA ASP A 306 20.22 17.75 0.80
C ASP A 306 21.58 18.04 0.16
N LEU A 307 22.64 17.79 0.93
CA LEU A 307 24.01 17.73 0.43
C LEU A 307 24.40 16.26 0.28
N VAL A 308 24.92 15.93 -0.90
CA VAL A 308 25.60 14.66 -1.15
C VAL A 308 27.10 14.91 -0.99
N VAL A 309 27.68 14.20 -0.02
CA VAL A 309 29.10 14.27 0.33
C VAL A 309 29.71 12.90 0.05
N PRO A 310 30.65 12.78 -0.90
CA PRO A 310 31.29 11.50 -1.22
C PRO A 310 31.81 10.78 0.03
N GLY A 311 31.44 9.51 0.20
CA GLY A 311 31.90 8.68 1.32
C GLY A 311 31.15 8.91 2.65
N HIS A 312 30.46 10.04 2.79
CA HIS A 312 29.62 10.37 3.95
C HIS A 312 28.12 10.21 3.67
N GLY A 313 27.74 10.09 2.40
CA GLY A 313 26.37 9.90 1.95
C GLY A 313 25.60 11.21 1.76
N ARG A 314 24.27 11.15 1.93
CA ARG A 314 23.34 12.26 1.74
C ARG A 314 22.72 12.69 3.06
N GLY A 315 22.61 14.00 3.29
CA GLY A 315 21.98 14.56 4.49
C GLY A 315 21.32 15.91 4.26
N THR A 316 20.33 16.24 5.10
CA THR A 316 19.58 17.50 5.00
C THR A 316 20.41 18.70 5.43
N LEU A 317 20.39 19.76 4.61
CA LEU A 317 21.09 21.00 4.88
C LEU A 317 20.32 21.85 5.89
N ARG A 318 21.05 22.38 6.87
CA ARG A 318 20.55 23.35 7.84
C ARG A 318 21.47 24.56 7.85
N ALA A 319 20.90 25.74 7.58
CA ALA A 319 21.59 27.02 7.64
C ALA A 319 21.25 27.73 8.96
N LEU A 320 22.21 27.73 9.88
CA LEU A 320 22.10 28.25 11.25
C LEU A 320 22.89 29.56 11.40
N PRO A 321 22.68 30.33 12.50
CA PRO A 321 23.36 31.61 12.69
C PRO A 321 24.89 31.52 12.80
N ASP A 322 25.40 30.40 13.33
CA ASP A 322 26.81 30.16 13.68
C ASP A 322 27.45 29.01 12.87
N GLY A 323 26.73 28.46 11.88
CA GLY A 323 27.26 27.40 11.06
C GLY A 323 26.28 26.77 10.09
N VAL A 324 26.76 25.75 9.39
CA VAL A 324 25.99 24.87 8.53
C VAL A 324 26.08 23.46 9.07
N ALA A 325 24.93 22.78 9.17
CA ALA A 325 24.86 21.36 9.48
C ALA A 325 24.38 20.57 8.27
N VAL A 326 24.93 19.36 8.11
CA VAL A 326 24.47 18.35 7.16
C VAL A 326 24.07 17.12 7.95
N GLU A 327 22.78 16.78 7.92
CA GLU A 327 22.21 15.65 8.68
C GLU A 327 22.44 14.30 7.96
N THR A 328 23.71 13.94 7.79
CA THR A 328 24.16 12.60 7.37
C THR A 328 24.06 11.60 8.54
N PRO A 329 24.22 10.27 8.31
CA PRO A 329 24.23 9.29 9.41
C PRO A 329 25.22 9.63 10.52
N GLU A 330 26.37 10.20 10.16
CA GLU A 330 27.27 10.92 11.04
C GLU A 330 27.16 12.42 10.72
N PRO A 331 26.44 13.22 11.52
CA PRO A 331 26.19 14.63 11.19
C PRO A 331 27.47 15.44 11.03
N ILE A 332 27.52 16.26 9.98
CA ILE A 332 28.67 17.12 9.69
C ILE A 332 28.33 18.55 10.10
N TRP A 333 29.13 19.11 11.02
CA TRP A 333 29.05 20.51 11.42
C TRP A 333 30.18 21.33 10.79
N ILE A 334 29.84 22.51 10.27
CA ILE A 334 30.79 23.47 9.71
C ILE A 334 30.54 24.83 10.36
N ALA A 335 31.44 25.25 11.25
CA ALA A 335 31.34 26.54 11.92
C ALA A 335 31.56 27.69 10.93
N THR A 336 30.75 28.75 11.02
CA THR A 336 30.91 29.97 10.23
C THR A 336 30.95 31.19 11.15
N GLN A 337 31.71 32.22 10.76
CA GLN A 337 31.77 33.47 11.55
C GLN A 337 30.50 34.31 11.42
N GLN A 338 29.76 34.13 10.34
CA GLN A 338 28.52 34.81 10.01
C GLN A 338 27.50 33.82 9.45
N PRO A 339 26.19 34.13 9.52
CA PRO A 339 25.16 33.31 8.89
C PRO A 339 25.38 33.19 7.39
N VAL A 340 25.08 32.01 6.83
CA VAL A 340 25.09 31.80 5.37
C VAL A 340 23.77 32.31 4.78
N GLU A 341 23.85 33.38 4.00
CA GLU A 341 22.71 34.13 3.47
C GLU A 341 22.59 34.05 1.95
N SER A 342 23.48 33.32 1.28
CA SER A 342 23.42 33.11 -0.18
C SER A 342 24.00 31.77 -0.60
N ALA A 343 23.60 31.29 -1.77
CA ALA A 343 24.16 30.07 -2.36
C ALA A 343 25.68 30.20 -2.59
N ALA A 344 26.16 31.39 -2.98
CA ALA A 344 27.59 31.63 -3.20
C ALA A 344 28.41 31.50 -1.90
N GLN A 345 27.91 32.04 -0.79
CA GLN A 345 28.53 31.84 0.53
C GLN A 345 28.51 30.36 0.93
N LEU A 346 27.40 29.65 0.69
CA LEU A 346 27.32 28.22 0.98
C LEU A 346 28.37 27.43 0.17
N ALA A 347 28.52 27.73 -1.12
CA ALA A 347 29.50 27.08 -2.00
C ALA A 347 30.93 27.28 -1.50
N GLU A 348 31.25 28.48 -0.98
CA GLU A 348 32.55 28.77 -0.40
C GLU A 348 32.79 27.96 0.89
N VAL A 349 31.78 27.89 1.77
CA VAL A 349 31.84 27.09 3.00
C VAL A 349 32.06 25.60 2.67
N MET A 350 31.36 25.07 1.67
CA MET A 350 31.54 23.69 1.23
C MET A 350 32.95 23.43 0.69
N ARG A 351 33.47 24.33 -0.16
CA ARG A 351 34.82 24.23 -0.71
C ARG A 351 35.89 24.27 0.39
N GLN A 352 35.73 25.11 1.41
CA GLN A 352 36.67 25.18 2.53
C GLN A 352 36.68 23.90 3.38
N ARG A 353 35.51 23.27 3.55
CA ARG A 353 35.38 22.06 4.39
C ARG A 353 35.80 20.76 3.69
N PHE A 354 35.41 20.61 2.43
CA PHE A 354 35.56 19.36 1.66
C PHE A 354 36.63 19.47 0.55
N GLY A 355 37.23 20.64 0.37
CA GLY A 355 38.29 20.85 -0.63
C GLY A 355 37.75 20.87 -2.06
N ALA A 356 38.55 20.35 -2.99
CA ALA A 356 38.18 20.22 -4.40
C ALA A 356 37.26 19.01 -4.66
N GLU A 357 36.88 18.25 -3.63
CA GLU A 357 35.94 17.15 -3.78
C GLU A 357 34.59 17.67 -4.27
N ALA A 358 34.02 16.98 -5.26
CA ALA A 358 32.76 17.36 -5.85
C ALA A 358 31.60 16.97 -4.92
N VAL A 359 31.13 17.91 -4.10
CA VAL A 359 29.82 17.79 -3.44
C VAL A 359 28.69 18.11 -4.42
N ALA A 360 27.50 17.58 -4.17
CA ALA A 360 26.30 17.92 -4.93
C ALA A 360 25.19 18.43 -4.01
N VAL A 361 24.50 19.49 -4.43
CA VAL A 361 23.32 20.01 -3.72
C VAL A 361 22.09 19.58 -4.48
N ALA A 362 21.27 18.75 -3.86
CA ALA A 362 20.03 18.24 -4.42
C ALA A 362 18.84 18.82 -3.69
N GLY A 363 17.88 19.34 -4.44
CA GLY A 363 16.59 19.70 -3.88
C GLY A 363 15.86 18.45 -3.37
N LYS A 364 15.10 18.58 -2.28
CA LYS A 364 14.07 17.59 -1.93
C LYS A 364 12.93 17.64 -2.95
N ALA A 365 12.09 16.61 -2.94
CA ALA A 365 10.98 16.35 -3.87
C ALA A 365 10.41 17.57 -4.64
N LEU A 366 9.88 18.58 -3.93
CA LEU A 366 9.25 19.74 -4.58
C LEU A 366 10.25 20.65 -5.31
N VAL A 367 11.37 20.99 -4.65
CA VAL A 367 12.35 21.94 -5.19
C VAL A 367 13.28 21.31 -6.22
N PHE A 368 13.44 19.98 -6.21
CA PHE A 368 14.25 19.27 -7.21
C PHE A 368 13.74 19.53 -8.64
N VAL A 369 12.42 19.47 -8.83
CA VAL A 369 11.78 19.78 -10.11
C VAL A 369 12.11 21.21 -10.54
N CYS A 370 12.10 22.18 -9.62
CA CYS A 370 12.49 23.56 -9.91
C CYS A 370 13.95 23.68 -10.38
N MET A 371 14.86 22.92 -9.77
CA MET A 371 16.28 22.96 -10.14
C MET A 371 16.48 22.56 -11.60
N ILE A 372 15.86 21.47 -12.05
CA ILE A 372 16.01 21.01 -13.44
C ILE A 372 15.24 21.92 -14.39
N CYS A 373 13.99 22.29 -14.06
CA CYS A 373 13.15 23.15 -14.90
C CYS A 373 13.69 24.58 -15.05
N ALA A 374 14.71 24.98 -14.29
CA ALA A 374 15.41 26.25 -14.48
C ALA A 374 16.30 26.26 -15.73
N GLU A 375 16.68 25.09 -16.26
CA GLU A 375 17.62 24.96 -17.39
C GLU A 375 17.13 24.04 -18.51
N ALA A 376 16.14 23.17 -18.24
CA ALA A 376 15.64 22.17 -19.18
C ALA A 376 14.13 21.99 -19.06
N MET A 377 13.52 21.27 -20.00
CA MET A 377 12.16 20.76 -19.86
C MET A 377 12.19 19.31 -19.36
N LEU A 378 11.62 19.08 -18.18
CA LEU A 378 11.46 17.72 -17.66
C LEU A 378 10.36 16.98 -18.44
N VAL A 379 10.70 15.80 -18.95
CA VAL A 379 9.77 14.87 -19.60
C VAL A 379 9.35 13.82 -18.58
N PHE A 380 8.08 13.78 -18.21
CA PHE A 380 7.53 12.64 -17.45
C PHE A 380 6.42 11.95 -18.22
N HIS A 381 6.24 10.67 -17.92
CA HIS A 381 5.05 9.94 -18.30
C HIS A 381 3.81 10.48 -17.55
N GLU A 382 2.62 10.25 -18.07
CA GLU A 382 1.35 10.56 -17.40
C GLU A 382 1.29 9.81 -16.06
N GLY A 383 0.92 10.51 -14.99
CA GLY A 383 1.01 9.99 -13.62
C GLY A 383 2.44 9.95 -13.04
N GLY A 384 3.47 10.33 -13.80
CA GLY A 384 4.84 10.44 -13.33
C GLY A 384 5.08 11.64 -12.42
N SER A 385 5.74 11.38 -11.28
CA SER A 385 6.02 12.33 -10.19
C SER A 385 4.79 12.93 -9.50
N ALA A 386 4.45 12.39 -8.32
CA ALA A 386 3.37 12.91 -7.46
C ALA A 386 3.61 14.33 -6.91
N TYR A 387 4.80 14.89 -7.11
CA TYR A 387 5.21 16.17 -6.51
C TYR A 387 4.89 17.40 -7.37
N VAL A 388 4.63 17.22 -8.66
CA VAL A 388 4.53 18.32 -9.64
C VAL A 388 3.44 19.33 -9.27
N SER A 389 2.25 18.85 -8.90
CA SER A 389 1.13 19.72 -8.49
C SER A 389 1.44 20.52 -7.22
N ARG A 390 2.21 19.93 -6.29
CA ARG A 390 2.67 20.58 -5.06
C ARG A 390 3.78 21.59 -5.34
N THR A 391 4.70 21.27 -6.24
CA THR A 391 5.70 22.23 -6.72
C THR A 391 5.04 23.45 -7.35
N ALA A 392 4.03 23.27 -8.21
CA ALA A 392 3.29 24.38 -8.80
C ALA A 392 2.54 25.22 -7.75
N THR A 393 1.99 24.57 -6.73
CA THR A 393 1.34 25.24 -5.59
C THR A 393 2.32 26.09 -4.79
N MET A 394 3.50 25.54 -4.47
CA MET A 394 4.58 26.27 -3.81
C MET A 394 4.99 27.51 -4.62
N LEU A 395 5.26 27.35 -5.92
CA LEU A 395 5.68 28.45 -6.79
C LEU A 395 4.61 29.55 -6.92
N ARG A 396 3.33 29.17 -7.00
CA ARG A 396 2.22 30.14 -7.02
C ARG A 396 2.16 30.97 -5.75
N ARG A 397 2.24 30.32 -4.58
CA ARG A 397 2.24 31.01 -3.28
C ARG A 397 3.43 31.94 -3.11
N MET A 398 4.61 31.57 -3.62
CA MET A 398 5.78 32.44 -3.63
C MET A 398 5.54 33.68 -4.51
N ALA A 399 4.99 33.48 -5.72
CA ALA A 399 4.70 34.56 -6.66
C ALA A 399 3.65 35.55 -6.13
N GLU A 400 2.61 35.06 -5.43
CA GLU A 400 1.60 35.89 -4.75
C GLU A 400 2.20 36.83 -3.69
N GLN A 401 3.38 36.48 -3.15
CA GLN A 401 4.13 37.27 -2.17
C GLN A 401 5.30 38.04 -2.81
N GLY A 402 5.31 38.17 -4.15
CA GLY A 402 6.33 38.94 -4.88
C GLY A 402 7.64 38.20 -5.15
N VAL A 403 7.74 36.91 -4.83
CA VAL A 403 8.93 36.09 -5.10
C VAL A 403 8.67 35.19 -6.30
N SER A 404 9.16 35.59 -7.48
CA SER A 404 9.00 34.81 -8.71
C SER A 404 10.25 33.98 -9.04
N LEU A 405 10.04 32.75 -9.52
CA LEU A 405 11.06 31.90 -10.08
C LEU A 405 10.63 31.47 -11.50
N PRO A 406 11.23 32.04 -12.56
CA PRO A 406 10.92 31.65 -13.94
C PRO A 406 11.42 30.22 -14.21
N LEU A 407 10.53 29.34 -14.64
CA LEU A 407 10.83 27.92 -14.93
C LEU A 407 10.18 27.49 -16.25
N TYR A 408 10.88 26.63 -17.00
CA TYR A 408 10.29 26.01 -18.18
C TYR A 408 9.14 25.06 -17.78
N PRO A 409 8.10 24.92 -18.63
CA PRO A 409 7.06 23.92 -18.42
C PRO A 409 7.64 22.49 -18.50
N LEU A 410 6.89 21.53 -17.96
CA LEU A 410 7.18 20.12 -18.19
C LEU A 410 6.54 19.65 -19.50
N LEU A 411 7.04 18.54 -20.04
CA LEU A 411 6.35 17.75 -21.04
C LEU A 411 5.76 16.50 -20.39
N ARG A 412 4.45 16.30 -20.58
CA ARG A 412 3.79 15.03 -20.25
C ARG A 412 3.60 14.18 -21.49
N VAL A 413 4.02 12.92 -21.36
CA VAL A 413 3.87 11.89 -22.38
C VAL A 413 2.86 10.88 -21.88
N ARG A 414 1.79 10.68 -22.64
CA ARG A 414 0.80 9.64 -22.37
C ARG A 414 0.96 8.55 -23.42
N HIS A 415 1.09 7.33 -22.95
CA HIS A 415 1.14 6.14 -23.79
C HIS A 415 -0.20 5.40 -23.77
N GLU A 416 -0.53 4.78 -24.89
CA GLU A 416 -1.64 3.84 -25.03
C GLU A 416 -1.08 2.44 -25.35
N THR A 417 -0.26 1.94 -24.42
CA THR A 417 0.52 0.70 -24.57
C THR A 417 -0.34 -0.50 -24.97
N TRP A 418 -1.49 -0.67 -24.33
CA TRP A 418 -2.35 -1.81 -24.59
C TRP A 418 -3.14 -1.67 -25.89
N ASP A 419 -3.49 -0.45 -26.30
CA ASP A 419 -4.10 -0.21 -27.61
C ASP A 419 -3.12 -0.42 -28.75
N ALA A 420 -1.85 -0.08 -28.53
CA ALA A 420 -0.79 -0.22 -29.50
C ALA A 420 -0.54 -1.69 -29.91
N LEU A 421 -1.07 -2.67 -29.16
CA LEU A 421 -1.08 -4.07 -29.55
C LEU A 421 -1.99 -4.37 -30.76
N ALA A 422 -2.88 -3.46 -31.15
CA ALA A 422 -3.75 -3.65 -32.30
C ALA A 422 -2.94 -3.89 -33.59
N GLY A 423 -3.27 -4.95 -34.33
CA GLY A 423 -2.59 -5.31 -35.57
C GLY A 423 -1.25 -6.02 -35.37
N THR A 424 -0.78 -6.19 -34.12
CA THR A 424 0.37 -7.06 -33.83
C THR A 424 -0.01 -8.53 -33.99
N GLY A 425 0.95 -9.35 -34.41
CA GLY A 425 0.78 -10.81 -34.55
C GLY A 425 0.98 -11.61 -33.26
N VAL A 426 1.08 -10.93 -32.11
CA VAL A 426 1.42 -11.54 -30.82
C VAL A 426 0.18 -12.17 -30.19
N CYS A 427 0.37 -13.31 -29.51
CA CYS A 427 -0.62 -13.93 -28.65
C CYS A 427 -0.06 -14.11 -27.24
N PHE A 428 -0.91 -13.92 -26.24
CA PHE A 428 -0.56 -13.99 -24.82
C PHE A 428 -1.30 -15.14 -24.15
N ARG A 429 -0.59 -15.85 -23.29
CA ARG A 429 -1.16 -16.63 -22.20
C ARG A 429 -1.35 -15.70 -21.00
N LEU A 430 -2.60 -15.37 -20.69
CA LEU A 430 -2.92 -14.43 -19.64
C LEU A 430 -2.60 -15.02 -18.26
N PRO A 431 -2.06 -14.23 -17.31
CA PRO A 431 -1.98 -14.64 -15.91
C PRO A 431 -3.40 -14.82 -15.35
N GLU A 432 -3.54 -15.65 -14.31
CA GLU A 432 -4.83 -16.09 -13.74
C GLU A 432 -5.85 -14.95 -13.59
N HIS A 433 -5.45 -13.86 -12.94
CA HIS A 433 -6.34 -12.72 -12.69
C HIS A 433 -6.84 -12.04 -13.98
N LEU A 434 -6.03 -11.97 -15.03
CA LEU A 434 -6.46 -11.47 -16.34
C LEU A 434 -7.23 -12.54 -17.12
N ALA A 435 -6.83 -13.81 -17.04
CA ALA A 435 -7.52 -14.91 -17.74
C ALA A 435 -8.98 -15.02 -17.30
N GLU A 436 -9.23 -14.90 -16.00
CA GLU A 436 -10.58 -14.85 -15.44
C GLU A 436 -11.36 -13.62 -15.90
N ALA A 437 -10.78 -12.42 -15.76
CA ALA A 437 -11.46 -11.17 -16.14
C ALA A 437 -11.78 -11.10 -17.65
N PHE A 438 -10.88 -11.59 -18.51
CA PHE A 438 -11.12 -11.66 -19.96
C PHE A 438 -12.02 -12.84 -20.37
N GLY A 439 -12.23 -13.81 -19.47
CA GLY A 439 -13.00 -15.04 -19.69
C GLY A 439 -12.30 -16.07 -20.58
N LYS A 440 -10.98 -15.98 -20.76
CA LYS A 440 -10.18 -16.92 -21.56
C LYS A 440 -8.70 -16.92 -21.16
N PRO A 441 -8.00 -18.07 -21.22
CA PRO A 441 -6.59 -18.16 -20.85
C PRO A 441 -5.62 -17.64 -21.91
N VAL A 442 -6.02 -17.59 -23.18
CA VAL A 442 -5.18 -17.15 -24.30
C VAL A 442 -5.91 -16.10 -25.12
N ILE A 443 -5.20 -15.03 -25.49
CA ILE A 443 -5.76 -13.89 -26.24
C ILE A 443 -4.75 -13.34 -27.25
N SER A 444 -5.22 -12.88 -28.41
CA SER A 444 -4.36 -12.14 -29.35
C SER A 444 -4.16 -10.70 -28.89
N GLY A 445 -3.04 -10.07 -29.27
CA GLY A 445 -2.80 -8.65 -28.98
C GLY A 445 -3.88 -7.73 -29.54
N THR A 446 -4.41 -8.05 -30.73
CA THR A 446 -5.52 -7.31 -31.33
C THR A 446 -6.82 -7.43 -30.52
N GLU A 447 -7.15 -8.62 -30.03
CA GLU A 447 -8.34 -8.78 -29.17
C GLU A 447 -8.14 -8.09 -27.82
N PHE A 448 -6.94 -8.19 -27.23
CA PHE A 448 -6.60 -7.54 -25.96
C PHE A 448 -6.77 -6.02 -26.06
N ALA A 449 -6.15 -5.39 -27.07
CA ALA A 449 -6.26 -3.96 -27.36
C ALA A 449 -7.72 -3.49 -27.45
N ARG A 450 -8.58 -4.27 -28.09
CA ARG A 450 -10.01 -3.93 -28.25
C ARG A 450 -10.81 -4.04 -26.96
N ARG A 451 -10.47 -4.98 -26.07
CA ARG A 451 -11.33 -5.35 -24.93
C ARG A 451 -10.88 -4.83 -23.58
N TRP A 452 -9.60 -4.53 -23.37
CA TRP A 452 -9.06 -4.32 -22.03
C TRP A 452 -9.78 -3.22 -21.23
N ARG A 453 -10.19 -2.10 -21.86
CA ARG A 453 -10.95 -1.04 -21.17
C ARG A 453 -12.35 -1.49 -20.73
N ALA A 454 -13.02 -2.30 -21.55
CA ALA A 454 -14.32 -2.85 -21.17
C ALA A 454 -14.17 -3.82 -19.99
N VAL A 455 -13.12 -4.64 -19.99
CA VAL A 455 -12.79 -5.55 -18.88
C VAL A 455 -12.46 -4.76 -17.61
N VAL A 456 -11.68 -3.68 -17.70
CA VAL A 456 -11.43 -2.78 -16.56
C VAL A 456 -12.75 -2.24 -15.98
N ALA A 457 -13.67 -1.74 -16.83
CA ALA A 457 -14.96 -1.24 -16.40
C ALA A 457 -15.91 -2.34 -15.86
N GLU A 458 -15.75 -3.59 -16.30
CA GLU A 458 -16.44 -4.76 -15.75
C GLU A 458 -15.95 -5.06 -14.32
N GLU A 459 -14.63 -5.09 -14.11
CA GLU A 459 -14.03 -5.34 -12.79
C GLU A 459 -14.27 -4.17 -11.80
N GLU A 460 -14.32 -2.92 -12.26
CA GLU A 460 -14.73 -1.79 -11.41
C GLU A 460 -16.19 -1.90 -10.94
N ARG A 461 -17.09 -2.35 -11.82
CA ARG A 461 -18.49 -2.62 -11.45
C ARG A 461 -18.60 -3.78 -10.47
N LEU A 462 -17.82 -4.84 -10.70
CA LEU A 462 -17.73 -5.97 -9.80
C LEU A 462 -17.30 -5.55 -8.38
N LEU A 463 -16.25 -4.72 -8.27
CA LEU A 463 -15.81 -4.16 -7.00
C LEU A 463 -16.94 -3.38 -6.30
N ALA A 464 -17.65 -2.52 -7.05
CA ALA A 464 -18.77 -1.77 -6.51
C ALA A 464 -19.94 -2.66 -6.05
N ASP A 465 -20.18 -3.78 -6.72
CA ASP A 465 -21.23 -4.73 -6.35
C ASP A 465 -20.85 -5.59 -5.14
N VAL A 466 -19.59 -6.02 -5.04
CA VAL A 466 -19.07 -6.75 -3.88
C VAL A 466 -19.08 -5.88 -2.61
N ALA A 467 -18.73 -4.60 -2.73
CA ALA A 467 -18.73 -3.65 -1.62
C ALA A 467 -20.12 -3.47 -0.96
N LYS A 468 -21.21 -3.71 -1.70
CA LYS A 468 -22.58 -3.59 -1.19
C LYS A 468 -22.99 -4.77 -0.29
N GLN A 469 -22.22 -5.86 -0.26
CA GLN A 469 -22.59 -7.08 0.47
C GLN A 469 -22.18 -6.97 1.94
N GLY A 470 -23.07 -6.42 2.78
CA GLY A 470 -22.80 -6.12 4.18
C GLY A 470 -22.83 -7.34 5.12
N SER A 471 -23.52 -8.41 4.74
CA SER A 471 -23.69 -9.61 5.55
C SER A 471 -23.20 -10.89 4.84
N THR A 472 -22.87 -11.93 5.62
CA THR A 472 -22.53 -13.26 5.08
C THR A 472 -23.60 -13.81 4.14
N ARG A 473 -24.88 -13.60 4.46
CA ARG A 473 -25.99 -14.10 3.64
C ARG A 473 -26.03 -13.44 2.27
N GLU A 474 -25.88 -12.13 2.23
CA GLU A 474 -25.79 -11.34 0.99
C GLU A 474 -24.56 -11.75 0.18
N LEU A 475 -23.41 -11.97 0.84
CA LEU A 475 -22.21 -12.49 0.18
C LEU A 475 -22.42 -13.88 -0.43
N LEU A 476 -23.02 -14.81 0.32
CA LEU A 476 -23.29 -16.16 -0.19
C LEU A 476 -24.30 -16.14 -1.34
N GLU A 477 -25.30 -15.26 -1.28
CA GLU A 477 -26.24 -15.04 -2.39
C GLU A 477 -25.48 -14.56 -3.62
N PHE A 478 -24.66 -13.51 -3.47
CA PHE A 478 -23.83 -12.95 -4.53
C PHE A 478 -22.91 -14.01 -5.16
N LEU A 479 -22.14 -14.74 -4.35
CA LEU A 479 -21.24 -15.80 -4.83
C LEU A 479 -22.02 -16.93 -5.53
N SER A 480 -23.22 -17.25 -5.06
CA SER A 480 -24.06 -18.29 -5.70
C SER A 480 -24.58 -17.88 -7.08
N GLN A 481 -24.77 -16.59 -7.32
CA GLN A 481 -25.18 -16.03 -8.61
C GLN A 481 -23.97 -15.88 -9.55
N HIS A 482 -22.81 -15.50 -9.01
CA HIS A 482 -21.59 -15.24 -9.78
C HIS A 482 -20.86 -16.52 -10.19
N ASP A 483 -20.51 -17.39 -9.23
CA ASP A 483 -19.68 -18.59 -9.44
C ASP A 483 -20.50 -19.89 -9.56
N GLY A 484 -21.77 -19.86 -9.16
CA GLY A 484 -22.73 -20.92 -9.41
C GLY A 484 -22.73 -22.07 -8.39
N GLY A 485 -22.45 -23.29 -8.88
CA GLY A 485 -22.90 -24.56 -8.28
C GLY A 485 -22.49 -24.81 -6.83
N GLU A 486 -21.20 -24.71 -6.50
CA GLU A 486 -20.70 -24.98 -5.16
C GLU A 486 -21.24 -23.96 -4.13
N TRP A 487 -21.28 -22.68 -4.50
CA TRP A 487 -21.79 -21.63 -3.62
C TRP A 487 -23.29 -21.73 -3.36
N ARG A 488 -24.08 -22.22 -4.32
CA ARG A 488 -25.49 -22.57 -4.08
C ARG A 488 -25.63 -23.62 -2.97
N GLN A 489 -24.80 -24.67 -3.01
CA GLN A 489 -24.82 -25.72 -1.97
C GLN A 489 -24.36 -25.17 -0.61
N ARG A 490 -23.31 -24.34 -0.57
CA ARG A 490 -22.82 -23.69 0.65
C ARG A 490 -23.87 -22.73 1.25
N ARG A 491 -24.58 -21.97 0.42
CA ARG A 491 -25.68 -21.11 0.85
C ARG A 491 -26.81 -21.90 1.51
N GLU A 492 -27.22 -23.01 0.91
CA GLU A 492 -28.25 -23.89 1.49
C GLU A 492 -27.79 -24.56 2.79
N ALA A 493 -26.53 -25.00 2.87
CA ALA A 493 -25.94 -25.55 4.09
C ALA A 493 -25.91 -24.50 5.21
N TYR A 494 -25.52 -23.27 4.91
CA TYR A 494 -25.56 -22.17 5.86
C TYR A 494 -26.97 -21.88 6.37
N ALA A 495 -27.97 -21.86 5.47
CA ALA A 495 -29.37 -21.66 5.84
C ALA A 495 -29.88 -22.77 6.77
N ARG A 496 -29.61 -24.06 6.44
CA ARG A 496 -29.99 -25.20 7.30
C ARG A 496 -29.35 -25.13 8.69
N ALA A 497 -28.05 -24.84 8.75
CA ALA A 497 -27.33 -24.71 10.02
C ALA A 497 -27.86 -23.53 10.85
N HIS A 498 -28.20 -22.42 10.21
CA HIS A 498 -28.81 -21.27 10.87
C HIS A 498 -30.19 -21.59 11.43
N ASP A 499 -31.08 -22.19 10.63
CA ASP A 499 -32.44 -22.56 11.04
C ASP A 499 -32.41 -23.56 12.21
N LEU A 500 -31.45 -24.48 12.19
CA LEU A 500 -31.20 -25.40 13.30
C LEU A 500 -30.80 -24.67 14.59
N LEU A 501 -29.92 -23.67 14.51
CA LEU A 501 -29.55 -22.86 15.67
C LEU A 501 -30.71 -22.01 16.20
N LEU A 502 -31.59 -21.51 15.32
CA LEU A 502 -32.83 -20.85 15.73
C LEU A 502 -33.76 -21.84 16.46
N ALA A 503 -33.96 -23.04 15.92
CA ALA A 503 -34.76 -24.08 16.59
C ALA A 503 -34.18 -24.49 17.95
N ILE A 504 -32.84 -24.58 18.07
CA ILE A 504 -32.15 -24.80 19.35
C ILE A 504 -32.41 -23.65 20.32
N ARG A 505 -32.31 -22.39 19.87
CA ARG A 505 -32.59 -21.20 20.69
C ARG A 505 -34.03 -21.22 21.21
N ASP A 506 -34.99 -21.54 20.34
CA ASP A 506 -36.41 -21.57 20.70
C ASP A 506 -36.70 -22.71 21.70
N ARG A 507 -36.06 -23.88 21.53
CA ARG A 507 -36.07 -24.96 22.55
C ARG A 507 -35.49 -24.49 23.89
N SER A 508 -34.37 -23.78 23.88
CA SER A 508 -33.77 -23.19 25.09
C SER A 508 -34.67 -22.16 25.76
N GLY A 509 -35.40 -21.35 24.99
CA GLY A 509 -36.41 -20.43 25.51
C GLY A 509 -37.52 -21.15 26.28
N LYS A 510 -37.96 -22.32 25.79
CA LYS A 510 -38.94 -23.17 26.49
C LYS A 510 -38.39 -23.72 27.82
N TYR A 511 -37.13 -24.16 27.85
CA TYR A 511 -36.48 -24.60 29.09
C TYR A 511 -36.35 -23.44 30.09
N GLU A 512 -35.99 -22.25 29.64
CA GLU A 512 -35.88 -21.06 30.48
C GLU A 512 -37.24 -20.68 31.11
N ALA A 513 -38.31 -20.62 30.30
CA ALA A 513 -39.66 -20.34 30.79
C ALA A 513 -40.16 -21.42 31.77
N HIS A 514 -39.78 -22.69 31.57
CA HIS A 514 -40.12 -23.76 32.51
C HIS A 514 -39.34 -23.63 33.82
N SER A 515 -38.04 -23.37 33.76
CA SER A 515 -37.19 -23.13 34.93
C SER A 515 -37.72 -21.95 35.77
N GLN A 516 -38.10 -20.84 35.12
CA GLN A 516 -38.68 -19.69 35.81
C GLN A 516 -39.98 -20.04 36.55
N ARG A 517 -40.87 -20.83 35.94
CA ARG A 517 -42.09 -21.32 36.61
C ARG A 517 -41.78 -22.20 37.82
N LEU A 518 -40.81 -23.10 37.71
CA LEU A 518 -40.39 -23.95 38.83
C LEU A 518 -39.81 -23.10 39.99
N TYR A 519 -38.98 -22.10 39.70
CA TYR A 519 -38.43 -21.23 40.74
C TYR A 519 -39.48 -20.33 41.42
N GLN A 520 -40.48 -19.84 40.67
CA GLN A 520 -41.60 -19.10 41.25
C GLN A 520 -42.38 -19.98 42.24
N GLU A 521 -42.63 -21.24 41.87
CA GLU A 521 -43.34 -22.22 42.70
C GLU A 521 -42.54 -22.61 43.95
N ILE A 522 -41.24 -22.84 43.81
CA ILE A 522 -40.33 -23.12 44.94
C ILE A 522 -40.35 -21.95 45.93
N THR A 523 -40.24 -20.71 45.45
CA THR A 523 -40.27 -19.51 46.29
C THR A 523 -41.61 -19.42 47.03
N ARG A 524 -42.73 -19.68 46.35
CA ARG A 524 -44.06 -19.70 46.97
C ARG A 524 -44.15 -20.74 48.08
N LEU A 525 -43.78 -21.99 47.82
CA LEU A 525 -43.84 -23.08 48.80
C LEU A 525 -42.94 -22.84 50.01
N LYS A 526 -41.76 -22.24 49.81
CA LYS A 526 -40.87 -21.84 50.90
C LYS A 526 -41.48 -20.73 51.76
N ALA A 527 -42.10 -19.73 51.13
CA ALA A 527 -42.78 -18.65 51.84
C ALA A 527 -43.98 -19.18 52.65
N GLU A 528 -44.79 -20.08 52.08
CA GLU A 528 -45.90 -20.73 52.78
C GLU A 528 -45.41 -21.57 53.96
N ALA A 529 -44.36 -22.37 53.78
CA ALA A 529 -43.78 -23.16 54.87
C ALA A 529 -43.25 -22.26 56.00
N GLN A 530 -42.57 -21.18 55.65
CA GLN A 530 -42.08 -20.18 56.61
C GLN A 530 -43.24 -19.49 57.36
N GLN A 531 -44.33 -19.17 56.67
CA GLN A 531 -45.52 -18.57 57.28
C GLN A 531 -46.17 -19.52 58.29
N ILE A 532 -46.33 -20.80 57.96
CA ILE A 532 -46.85 -21.82 58.88
C ILE A 532 -45.90 -22.00 60.08
N GLU A 533 -44.58 -21.96 59.86
CA GLU A 533 -43.57 -22.03 60.92
C GLU A 533 -43.62 -20.81 61.86
N MET A 534 -43.88 -19.62 61.31
CA MET A 534 -44.12 -18.40 62.09
C MET A 534 -45.41 -18.49 62.92
N GLU A 535 -46.53 -18.92 62.32
CA GLU A 535 -47.82 -19.11 63.00
C GLU A 535 -47.72 -20.16 64.10
N LYS A 536 -47.02 -21.28 63.84
CA LYS A 536 -46.69 -22.30 64.82
C LYS A 536 -45.85 -21.72 65.96
N GLY A 537 -44.84 -20.92 65.66
CA GLY A 537 -44.01 -20.26 66.66
C GLY A 537 -44.78 -19.24 67.51
N GLU A 538 -45.75 -18.55 66.92
CA GLU A 538 -46.62 -17.60 67.61
C GLU A 538 -47.67 -18.29 68.49
N ASN A 539 -48.33 -19.34 67.99
CA ASN A 539 -49.22 -20.19 68.77
C ASN A 539 -48.50 -20.76 70.02
N TYR A 540 -47.25 -21.23 69.87
CA TYR A 540 -46.46 -21.71 71.00
C TYR A 540 -46.22 -20.61 72.03
N ARG A 541 -45.76 -19.43 71.59
CA ARG A 541 -45.45 -18.30 72.47
C ARG A 541 -46.68 -17.77 73.21
N ARG A 542 -47.84 -17.72 72.54
CA ARG A 542 -49.07 -17.13 73.09
C ARG A 542 -49.89 -18.10 73.92
N ARG A 543 -49.95 -19.38 73.55
CA ARG A 543 -50.87 -20.36 74.14
C ARG A 543 -50.17 -21.43 74.97
N ILE A 544 -49.14 -22.08 74.43
CA ILE A 544 -48.50 -23.22 75.11
C ILE A 544 -47.47 -22.79 76.15
N LYS A 545 -46.62 -21.79 75.84
CA LYS A 545 -45.56 -21.33 76.75
C LYS A 545 -46.11 -20.84 78.09
N PRO A 546 -47.17 -20.02 78.16
CA PRO A 546 -47.75 -19.59 79.44
C PRO A 546 -48.34 -20.76 80.25
N LEU A 547 -48.92 -21.76 79.57
CA LEU A 547 -49.44 -22.96 80.22
C LEU A 547 -48.31 -23.82 80.80
N ARG A 548 -47.21 -24.00 80.05
CA ARG A 548 -46.01 -24.71 80.52
C ARG A 548 -45.28 -23.98 81.65
N GLU A 549 -45.23 -22.65 81.60
CA GLU A 549 -44.68 -21.81 82.68
C GLU A 549 -45.51 -21.97 83.97
N ARG A 550 -46.84 -21.93 83.88
CA ARG A 550 -47.72 -22.23 85.02
C ARG A 550 -47.54 -23.64 85.58
N LEU A 551 -47.35 -24.63 84.70
CA LEU A 551 -47.10 -26.02 85.10
C LEU A 551 -45.75 -26.15 85.84
N TRP A 552 -44.74 -25.41 85.37
CA TRP A 552 -43.43 -25.32 86.02
C TRP A 552 -43.49 -24.58 87.37
N GLU A 553 -44.27 -23.51 87.49
CA GLU A 553 -44.53 -22.80 88.75
C GLU A 553 -45.21 -23.72 89.79
N LEU A 554 -46.19 -24.52 89.36
CA LEU A 554 -46.84 -25.52 90.21
C LEU A 554 -45.85 -26.61 90.68
N ALA A 555 -44.99 -27.08 89.76
CA ALA A 555 -43.95 -28.06 90.10
C ALA A 555 -42.91 -27.49 91.10
N GLN A 556 -42.52 -26.21 90.95
CA GLN A 556 -41.65 -25.49 91.90
C GLN A 556 -42.29 -25.35 93.29
N ALA A 557 -43.63 -25.24 93.36
CA ALA A 557 -44.39 -25.22 94.60
C ALA A 557 -44.62 -26.62 95.22
N GLY A 558 -44.02 -27.68 94.65
CA GLY A 558 -44.15 -29.07 95.13
C GLY A 558 -45.43 -29.78 94.68
N ILE A 559 -46.23 -29.16 93.80
CA ILE A 559 -47.47 -29.72 93.27
C ILE A 559 -47.18 -30.31 91.89
N THR A 560 -46.92 -31.61 91.87
CA THR A 560 -46.57 -32.36 90.65
C THR A 560 -47.68 -33.29 90.17
N THR A 561 -48.71 -33.52 90.98
CA THR A 561 -49.86 -34.37 90.65
C THR A 561 -51.14 -33.79 91.27
N GLY A 562 -52.27 -33.90 90.56
CA GLY A 562 -53.58 -33.43 91.01
C GLY A 562 -54.43 -32.80 89.90
N PRO A 563 -55.71 -32.48 90.16
CA PRO A 563 -56.68 -32.10 89.13
C PRO A 563 -56.29 -30.86 88.32
N GLN A 564 -55.57 -29.91 88.94
CA GLN A 564 -55.08 -28.70 88.28
C GLN A 564 -53.91 -28.97 87.33
N VAL A 565 -52.99 -29.86 87.72
CA VAL A 565 -51.87 -30.28 86.86
C VAL A 565 -52.42 -31.07 85.67
N GLU A 566 -53.31 -32.03 85.91
CA GLU A 566 -53.95 -32.83 84.85
C GLU A 566 -54.84 -32.01 83.89
N ALA A 567 -55.43 -30.90 84.37
CA ALA A 567 -56.20 -29.98 83.52
C ALA A 567 -55.27 -29.17 82.60
N LEU A 568 -54.16 -28.64 83.13
CA LEU A 568 -53.15 -27.92 82.34
C LEU A 568 -52.44 -28.85 81.35
N GLU A 569 -52.13 -30.10 81.73
CA GLU A 569 -51.55 -31.10 80.82
C GLU A 569 -52.52 -31.44 79.68
N ARG A 570 -53.83 -31.59 79.97
CA ARG A 570 -54.85 -31.78 78.93
C ARG A 570 -54.99 -30.57 78.01
N GLU A 571 -54.92 -29.36 78.56
CA GLU A 571 -55.02 -28.12 77.76
C GLU A 571 -53.79 -27.91 76.88
N ILE A 572 -52.59 -28.24 77.37
CA ILE A 572 -51.36 -28.28 76.56
C ILE A 572 -51.47 -29.34 75.47
N ALA A 573 -51.93 -30.55 75.80
CA ALA A 573 -52.08 -31.62 74.82
C ALA A 573 -53.08 -31.26 73.71
N ALA A 574 -54.19 -30.60 74.05
CA ALA A 574 -55.19 -30.13 73.09
C ALA A 574 -54.67 -29.02 72.16
N GLU A 575 -53.80 -28.13 72.64
CA GLU A 575 -53.13 -27.11 71.82
C GLU A 575 -51.92 -27.68 71.05
N GLU A 576 -51.38 -28.82 71.46
CA GLU A 576 -50.29 -29.53 70.75
C GLU A 576 -50.77 -30.39 69.59
N GLU A 577 -51.98 -30.95 69.66
CA GLU A 577 -52.60 -31.75 68.59
C GLU A 577 -52.63 -31.06 67.20
N PRO A 578 -53.11 -29.80 67.05
CA PRO A 578 -53.09 -29.11 65.75
C PRO A 578 -51.68 -28.76 65.26
N ARG A 579 -50.65 -28.81 66.12
CA ARG A 579 -49.26 -28.54 65.72
C ARG A 579 -48.64 -29.72 64.99
N THR A 580 -49.08 -30.94 65.27
CA THR A 580 -48.69 -32.12 64.49
C THR A 580 -49.15 -31.97 63.04
N ALA A 581 -50.36 -31.45 62.82
CA ALA A 581 -50.86 -31.15 61.47
C ALA A 581 -50.08 -30.01 60.80
N MET A 582 -49.69 -28.97 61.54
CA MET A 582 -48.79 -27.91 61.02
C MET A 582 -47.40 -28.44 60.64
N ASP A 583 -46.84 -29.36 61.43
CA ASP A 583 -45.55 -29.99 61.13
C ASP A 583 -45.61 -30.84 59.87
N GLN A 584 -46.67 -31.62 59.70
CA GLN A 584 -46.92 -32.36 58.46
C GLN A 584 -47.05 -31.40 57.26
N ALA A 585 -47.80 -30.30 57.40
CA ALA A 585 -47.99 -29.31 56.35
C ALA A 585 -46.69 -28.56 55.96
N ILE A 586 -45.78 -28.32 56.91
CA ILE A 586 -44.44 -27.76 56.66
C ILE A 586 -43.58 -28.79 55.92
N GLN A 587 -43.57 -30.03 56.40
CA GLN A 587 -42.77 -31.11 55.83
C GLN A 587 -43.17 -31.39 54.38
N GLU A 588 -44.47 -31.50 54.08
CA GLU A 588 -44.99 -31.68 52.72
C GLU A 588 -44.55 -30.56 51.77
N ARG A 589 -44.61 -29.30 52.21
CA ARG A 589 -44.19 -28.14 51.40
C ARG A 589 -42.67 -28.14 51.15
N ARG A 590 -41.87 -28.49 52.15
CA ARG A 590 -40.40 -28.61 52.02
C ARG A 590 -40.01 -29.75 51.09
N GLU A 591 -40.65 -30.91 51.20
CA GLU A 591 -40.44 -32.05 50.31
C GLU A 591 -40.83 -31.71 48.86
N ARG A 592 -41.97 -31.03 48.68
CA ARG A 592 -42.41 -30.58 47.35
C ARG A 592 -41.44 -29.56 46.75
N ALA A 593 -40.96 -28.60 47.55
CA ALA A 593 -39.96 -27.64 47.11
C ALA A 593 -38.64 -28.34 46.72
N ALA A 594 -38.18 -29.32 47.51
CA ALA A 594 -36.98 -30.09 47.21
C ALA A 594 -37.12 -30.92 45.92
N ALA A 595 -38.29 -31.51 45.67
CA ALA A 595 -38.58 -32.21 44.42
C ALA A 595 -38.53 -31.27 43.21
N LEU A 596 -39.14 -30.08 43.31
CA LEU A 596 -39.10 -29.06 42.26
C LEU A 596 -37.68 -28.51 42.05
N GLU A 597 -36.84 -28.43 43.08
CA GLU A 597 -35.43 -28.05 42.94
C GLU A 597 -34.64 -29.09 42.13
N GLN A 598 -34.91 -30.38 42.29
CA GLN A 598 -34.31 -31.43 41.46
C GLN A 598 -34.78 -31.35 40.01
N GLU A 599 -36.07 -31.10 39.79
CA GLU A 599 -36.64 -30.88 38.46
C GLU A 599 -36.00 -29.65 37.79
N ALA A 600 -35.86 -28.53 38.50
CA ALA A 600 -35.21 -27.32 37.99
C ALA A 600 -33.75 -27.57 37.60
N LYS A 601 -33.00 -28.36 38.39
CA LYS A 601 -31.64 -28.79 38.05
C LYS A 601 -31.62 -29.62 36.76
N ALA A 602 -32.55 -30.55 36.60
CA ALA A 602 -32.66 -31.37 35.39
C ALA A 602 -32.99 -30.53 34.15
N VAL A 603 -33.93 -29.57 34.26
CA VAL A 603 -34.28 -28.64 33.18
C VAL A 603 -33.10 -27.76 32.78
N ARG A 604 -32.34 -27.24 33.76
CA ARG A 604 -31.11 -26.48 33.49
C ARG A 604 -30.06 -27.32 32.78
N LYS A 605 -29.89 -28.58 33.16
CA LYS A 605 -28.97 -29.52 32.50
C LYS A 605 -29.40 -29.76 31.05
N ALA A 606 -30.68 -30.04 30.81
CA ALA A 606 -31.24 -30.23 29.46
C ALA A 606 -31.06 -28.98 28.58
N ARG A 607 -31.22 -27.78 29.15
CA ARG A 607 -30.92 -26.52 28.45
C ARG A 607 -29.45 -26.43 28.02
N LEU A 608 -28.53 -26.72 28.93
CA LEU A 608 -27.08 -26.70 28.64
C LEU A 608 -26.71 -27.74 27.58
N GLU A 609 -27.27 -28.95 27.66
CA GLU A 609 -27.09 -30.02 26.66
C GLU A 609 -27.67 -29.62 25.29
N ASN A 610 -28.80 -28.90 25.25
CA ASN A 610 -29.36 -28.36 24.01
C ASN A 610 -28.47 -27.25 23.40
N GLU A 611 -27.94 -26.33 24.21
CA GLU A 611 -27.12 -25.21 23.72
C GLU A 611 -25.70 -25.60 23.32
N LYS A 612 -25.11 -26.58 24.02
CA LYS A 612 -23.72 -27.04 23.87
C LYS A 612 -23.60 -28.45 23.31
N GLY A 613 -24.71 -29.08 22.95
CA GLY A 613 -24.74 -30.43 22.39
C GLY A 613 -24.01 -30.53 21.05
N ALA A 614 -23.76 -31.77 20.62
CA ALA A 614 -23.04 -32.06 19.38
C ALA A 614 -23.68 -31.40 18.15
N GLU A 615 -25.02 -31.36 18.11
CA GLU A 615 -25.81 -30.73 17.06
C GLU A 615 -25.55 -29.21 16.96
N ALA A 616 -25.66 -28.49 18.09
CA ALA A 616 -25.39 -27.04 18.15
C ALA A 616 -23.92 -26.71 17.83
N ALA A 617 -22.99 -27.54 18.31
CA ALA A 617 -21.57 -27.38 18.04
C ALA A 617 -21.24 -27.62 16.56
N GLN A 618 -21.87 -28.62 15.93
CA GLN A 618 -21.69 -28.92 14.52
C GLN A 618 -22.23 -27.80 13.63
N ALA A 619 -23.46 -27.32 13.88
CA ALA A 619 -24.05 -26.21 13.13
C ALA A 619 -23.21 -24.93 13.21
N ARG A 620 -22.70 -24.58 14.40
CA ARG A 620 -21.79 -23.42 14.56
C ARG A 620 -20.48 -23.59 13.79
N ARG A 621 -19.88 -24.80 13.81
CA ARG A 621 -18.65 -25.08 13.06
C ARG A 621 -18.88 -25.00 11.55
N GLU A 622 -20.00 -25.54 11.07
CA GLU A 622 -20.36 -25.50 9.66
C GLU A 622 -20.56 -24.06 9.18
N MET A 623 -21.33 -23.24 9.92
CA MET A 623 -21.50 -21.82 9.62
C MET A 623 -20.16 -21.06 9.63
N ALA A 624 -19.32 -21.26 10.65
CA ALA A 624 -18.02 -20.59 10.74
C ALA A 624 -17.08 -20.98 9.60
N THR A 625 -17.13 -22.23 9.14
CA THR A 625 -16.35 -22.71 8.00
C THR A 625 -16.82 -22.03 6.71
N ILE A 626 -18.13 -22.05 6.46
CA ILE A 626 -18.73 -21.41 5.27
C ILE A 626 -18.44 -19.90 5.25
N GLU A 627 -18.56 -19.24 6.40
CA GLU A 627 -18.24 -17.81 6.54
C GLU A 627 -16.78 -17.49 6.20
N ARG A 628 -15.84 -18.28 6.70
CA ARG A 628 -14.42 -18.10 6.42
C ARG A 628 -14.11 -18.31 4.95
N ASP A 629 -14.70 -19.35 4.36
CA ASP A 629 -14.47 -19.68 2.96
C ASP A 629 -15.09 -18.62 2.04
N ALA A 630 -16.28 -18.11 2.37
CA ALA A 630 -16.91 -16.99 1.65
C ALA A 630 -16.07 -15.71 1.72
N GLU A 631 -15.50 -15.41 2.89
CA GLU A 631 -14.62 -14.25 3.06
C GLU A 631 -13.30 -14.41 2.28
N ARG A 632 -12.76 -15.62 2.20
CA ARG A 632 -11.60 -15.93 1.34
C ARG A 632 -11.91 -15.70 -0.14
N ALA A 633 -13.07 -16.19 -0.60
CA ALA A 633 -13.51 -15.99 -1.98
C ALA A 633 -13.73 -14.50 -2.29
N ARG A 634 -14.28 -13.74 -1.34
CA ARG A 634 -14.37 -12.27 -1.45
C ARG A 634 -12.98 -11.64 -1.61
N LEU A 635 -12.02 -12.03 -0.77
CA LEU A 635 -10.65 -11.52 -0.88
C LEU A 635 -10.04 -11.81 -2.24
N GLU A 636 -10.15 -13.04 -2.74
CA GLU A 636 -9.62 -13.45 -4.05
C GLU A 636 -10.25 -12.64 -5.19
N LEU A 637 -11.58 -12.51 -5.18
CA LEU A 637 -12.35 -11.74 -6.14
C LEU A 637 -11.97 -10.24 -6.14
N VAL A 638 -11.92 -9.62 -4.96
CA VAL A 638 -11.57 -8.20 -4.80
C VAL A 638 -10.12 -7.96 -5.21
N ARG A 639 -9.19 -8.80 -4.75
CA ARG A 639 -7.77 -8.68 -5.11
C ARG A 639 -7.60 -8.74 -6.63
N ARG A 640 -8.22 -9.73 -7.28
CA ARG A 640 -8.19 -9.89 -8.73
C ARG A 640 -8.70 -8.62 -9.43
N ALA A 641 -9.90 -8.19 -9.06
CA ALA A 641 -10.54 -7.03 -9.67
C ALA A 641 -9.72 -5.74 -9.47
N LEU A 642 -9.04 -5.58 -8.33
CA LEU A 642 -8.10 -4.48 -8.09
C LEU A 642 -6.86 -4.55 -8.99
N LEU A 643 -6.25 -5.73 -9.14
CA LEU A 643 -5.09 -5.89 -10.03
C LEU A 643 -5.45 -5.55 -11.49
N VAL A 644 -6.65 -5.92 -11.94
CA VAL A 644 -7.12 -5.59 -13.29
C VAL A 644 -7.50 -4.12 -13.41
N SER A 645 -8.38 -3.62 -12.54
CA SER A 645 -8.94 -2.26 -12.65
C SER A 645 -7.95 -1.15 -12.31
N ARG A 646 -6.90 -1.43 -11.52
CA ARG A 646 -5.87 -0.46 -11.14
C ARG A 646 -4.52 -0.76 -11.79
N GLY A 647 -4.10 -2.03 -11.77
CA GLY A 647 -2.79 -2.42 -12.28
C GLY A 647 -2.67 -2.37 -13.80
N LEU A 648 -3.70 -2.80 -14.53
CA LEU A 648 -3.66 -2.76 -15.99
C LEU A 648 -3.64 -1.32 -16.55
N PRO A 649 -4.43 -0.36 -16.03
CA PRO A 649 -4.26 1.05 -16.39
C PRO A 649 -2.90 1.63 -15.99
N GLN A 650 -2.34 1.26 -14.85
CA GLN A 650 -1.03 1.77 -14.42
C GLN A 650 0.10 1.30 -15.37
N SER A 651 0.12 0.01 -15.68
CA SER A 651 1.08 -0.56 -16.64
C SER A 651 0.88 -0.08 -18.08
N ASN A 652 -0.34 0.37 -18.45
CA ASN A 652 -0.58 1.04 -19.74
C ASN A 652 0.20 2.34 -19.86
N LEU A 653 0.24 3.13 -18.79
CA LEU A 653 0.87 4.46 -18.78
C LEU A 653 2.39 4.38 -18.57
N ARG A 654 2.86 3.37 -17.83
CA ARG A 654 4.27 3.20 -17.45
C ARG A 654 4.77 1.77 -17.76
N PRO A 655 4.80 1.38 -19.05
CA PRO A 655 5.24 0.04 -19.42
C PRO A 655 6.76 -0.12 -19.28
N SER A 656 7.25 -1.33 -19.02
CA SER A 656 8.70 -1.57 -19.08
C SER A 656 9.20 -1.53 -20.52
N ALA A 657 10.29 -0.81 -20.75
CA ALA A 657 10.89 -0.63 -22.08
C ALA A 657 11.28 -1.93 -22.77
N TRP A 658 11.71 -2.94 -22.02
CA TRP A 658 12.13 -4.21 -22.59
C TRP A 658 10.95 -5.09 -23.02
N TRP A 659 9.70 -4.78 -22.64
CA TRP A 659 8.52 -5.51 -23.13
C TRP A 659 8.44 -5.48 -24.65
N PHE A 660 8.67 -4.33 -25.28
CA PHE A 660 8.54 -4.18 -26.72
C PHE A 660 9.48 -5.10 -27.52
N PRO A 661 10.82 -5.04 -27.36
CA PRO A 661 11.72 -5.93 -28.09
C PRO A 661 11.63 -7.39 -27.65
N LEU A 662 11.17 -7.67 -26.41
CA LEU A 662 10.97 -9.03 -25.93
C LEU A 662 9.73 -9.70 -26.55
N VAL A 663 8.62 -8.97 -26.63
CA VAL A 663 7.31 -9.49 -27.03
C VAL A 663 7.11 -9.40 -28.54
N ASP A 664 7.52 -8.28 -29.14
CA ASP A 664 7.39 -8.02 -30.58
C ASP A 664 8.71 -7.50 -31.16
N PRO A 665 9.65 -8.40 -31.51
CA PRO A 665 10.95 -8.02 -32.06
C PRO A 665 10.84 -7.38 -33.46
N SER A 666 9.68 -7.42 -34.11
CA SER A 666 9.45 -6.68 -35.37
C SER A 666 9.44 -5.16 -35.16
N GLY A 667 9.18 -4.71 -33.93
CA GLY A 667 9.04 -3.30 -33.58
C GLY A 667 7.65 -2.71 -33.88
N GLN A 668 6.71 -3.48 -34.44
CA GLN A 668 5.39 -2.98 -34.81
C GLN A 668 4.61 -2.45 -33.60
N TRP A 669 4.69 -3.11 -32.45
CA TRP A 669 4.06 -2.67 -31.21
C TRP A 669 4.59 -1.30 -30.77
N PHE A 670 5.91 -1.11 -30.80
CA PHE A 670 6.53 0.17 -30.41
C PHE A 670 6.28 1.28 -31.45
N GLU A 671 6.20 0.93 -32.74
CA GLU A 671 5.79 1.86 -33.79
C GLU A 671 4.34 2.35 -33.55
N ASN A 672 3.42 1.42 -33.27
CA ASN A 672 2.03 1.75 -32.95
C ASN A 672 1.93 2.63 -31.70
N LEU A 673 2.72 2.31 -30.66
CA LEU A 673 2.81 3.12 -29.44
C LEU A 673 3.23 4.56 -29.78
N THR A 674 4.24 4.71 -30.64
CA THR A 674 4.77 6.02 -31.06
C THR A 674 3.71 6.82 -31.83
N HIS A 675 2.91 6.17 -32.68
CA HIS A 675 1.82 6.82 -33.40
C HIS A 675 0.66 7.27 -32.48
N ALA A 676 0.30 6.45 -31.50
CA ALA A 676 -0.81 6.71 -30.56
C ALA A 676 -0.43 7.60 -29.37
N MET A 677 0.85 7.89 -29.17
CA MET A 677 1.35 8.70 -28.05
C MET A 677 0.79 10.12 -28.08
N GLU A 678 0.35 10.62 -26.93
CA GLU A 678 -0.03 12.01 -26.74
C GLU A 678 1.04 12.76 -25.95
N VAL A 679 1.24 14.04 -26.28
CA VAL A 679 2.20 14.90 -25.58
C VAL A 679 1.56 16.24 -25.28
N ARG A 680 1.78 16.78 -24.07
CA ARG A 680 1.27 18.10 -23.67
C ARG A 680 2.26 18.85 -22.78
N PHE A 681 2.22 20.19 -22.85
CA PHE A 681 2.91 21.03 -21.89
C PHE A 681 2.14 21.10 -20.56
N GLU A 682 2.84 21.00 -19.45
CA GLU A 682 2.31 21.22 -18.11
C GLU A 682 3.02 22.42 -17.46
N PRO A 683 2.33 23.56 -17.29
CA PRO A 683 2.92 24.75 -16.65
C PRO A 683 3.28 24.48 -15.19
N LEU A 684 4.50 24.84 -14.80
CA LEU A 684 5.00 24.66 -13.43
C LEU A 684 5.02 25.95 -12.63
N SER A 685 5.44 27.06 -13.25
CA SER A 685 5.57 28.37 -12.62
C SER A 685 4.61 29.38 -13.25
N PRO A 686 4.12 30.39 -12.50
CA PRO A 686 3.37 31.52 -13.06
C PRO A 686 4.17 32.35 -14.09
N SER A 687 5.49 32.19 -14.13
CA SER A 687 6.35 32.86 -15.12
C SER A 687 7.29 31.85 -15.79
N GLU A 688 7.52 32.06 -17.09
CA GLU A 688 8.49 31.29 -17.88
C GLU A 688 9.77 32.12 -18.07
N PRO A 689 10.94 31.47 -18.27
CA PRO A 689 12.15 32.14 -18.70
C PRO A 689 11.92 32.88 -20.03
N PRO A 690 12.65 33.99 -20.29
CA PRO A 690 12.60 34.63 -21.59
C PRO A 690 13.06 33.65 -22.68
N THR A 691 12.49 33.76 -23.88
CA THR A 691 12.90 32.95 -25.03
C THR A 691 14.41 33.07 -25.24
N PRO A 692 15.16 31.96 -25.33
CA PRO A 692 16.58 32.01 -25.63
C PRO A 692 16.80 32.83 -26.90
N ALA A 693 17.66 33.85 -26.85
CA ALA A 693 18.04 34.56 -28.07
C ALA A 693 18.65 33.55 -29.04
N ALA A 694 18.24 33.56 -30.30
CA ALA A 694 18.73 32.66 -31.34
C ALA A 694 20.21 32.97 -31.66
N THR A 695 21.14 32.60 -30.79
CA THR A 695 22.59 32.67 -31.04
C THR A 695 23.05 31.41 -31.74
N LYS A 696 23.39 31.56 -33.03
CA LYS A 696 23.80 30.49 -33.96
C LYS A 696 25.27 30.08 -33.84
N GLU A 697 25.94 30.39 -32.74
CA GLU A 697 27.37 30.10 -32.54
C GLU A 697 27.60 29.42 -31.19
N LEU A 698 27.67 28.09 -31.19
CA LEU A 698 28.35 27.27 -30.17
C LEU A 698 28.40 25.80 -30.65
N SER A 699 29.02 25.56 -31.82
CA SER A 699 29.65 24.27 -32.09
C SER A 699 31.07 24.31 -31.51
N ALA A 700 31.49 23.24 -30.83
CA ALA A 700 32.83 23.03 -30.30
C ALA A 700 33.13 23.69 -28.93
N SER A 701 32.38 23.29 -27.90
CA SER A 701 32.90 22.83 -26.59
C SER A 701 31.74 22.78 -25.58
N LYS A 702 31.58 21.67 -24.85
CA LYS A 702 31.37 21.63 -23.37
C LYS A 702 30.52 20.43 -22.89
N PRO A 703 30.81 19.92 -21.67
CA PRO A 703 29.83 19.26 -20.82
C PRO A 703 28.95 20.32 -20.14
N GLY A 704 27.63 20.23 -20.34
CA GLY A 704 26.64 21.14 -19.78
C GLY A 704 25.25 20.53 -19.89
N LEU A 705 24.86 19.83 -18.81
CA LEU A 705 23.78 18.82 -18.71
C LEU A 705 24.06 17.51 -19.42
#